data_AF-A0A661NBK7-F1
#
_entry.id   AF-A0A661NBK7-F1
#
_cell.length_a   1.000
_cell.length_b   1.000
_cell.length_c   1.000
_cell.angle_alpha   90.00
_cell.angle_beta   90.00
_cell.angle_gamma   90.00
#
_symmetry.space_group_name_H-M   'P 1'
#
loop_
_entity.id
_entity.type
_entity.pdbx_description
1 polymer ?
#
loop_
_entity_poly.entity_id
_entity_poly.type
_entity_poly.pdbx_seq_one_letter_code
_entity_poly.pdbx_strand_id
1 'polypeptide(L)'
;MRFSIRREDRRNLVVGFVGLLAIMTAHSVMETARDTLFLTSLPATHLPRAYLAIALLAILELRIHERVLRHVRDRRKLLSASLVFGSFITLSFWAFLEEMGAWAPFGFYVWTGLLITVVLIEFWLLLDDAVTVTQAKRIFPAIAAGGVTGAMLGSLLAEGVLRVASPAELVLAATVILALASATPFLWKIRGEAVVDQAAAEPVRPLGWLLRDSYLSRVLTLVLMGAVALTVVDFVFKSTVADHIPAEGLGPFFARFYLGLNSVALLIQIVGAGWLLRAFGAHRSSALLPSLIFGGAIGLSLGPVLLFAVALKAVDGSLRHTLYRSAVEVLYLPLDSKRRERAKGIIEVFGHRGGQAVASLLIIAAVGMGLTTQQLGIVLLFLVIAWVVAIMSTQRQYVDLFRRRLRRGVIDTRLELEELDRHSLDVLFSALNSDQDLEVIAAIDIFDRHGKVELIPVLVLYHPSTEVRSRALEAFADASDRRFIPVARRMLSDEDPDIRAAALRALTAVVPSRELLQEKLDVEASIVRPKALIELIASDDDAVRLETLRAMEGSPDPRYLAHLLPLLGNSDLRAAARSAVVAIGPEALVALDEALRNPSTNRKVRRRIPHTIILFDSQDAADILLEHLDREREGGVRLKIVRALGRLQATQPSIVLDDALLRGQLRGSLLRVIQLLQWRAALESNGTPDTADAELLRVALQDKERAALERAFGLMGLRHPEENFNLVWRGVTSDNAGLQAAGREVLEATLPGSFREAVLVVSDNGESPARRARIAAAALGATVKPPSHEEAVREMMQDRSEVIRGIAAHHAAELGLGTMLDTAQETQNLV
;
A
#
# COMPACT_ATOMS: atom_id res chain seq x y z
N MET A 1 5.43 -16.25 -19.08
CA MET A 1 5.97 -15.68 -17.81
C MET A 1 7.18 -16.50 -17.38
N ARG A 2 8.40 -15.93 -17.40
CA ARG A 2 9.56 -16.56 -16.75
C ARG A 2 9.51 -16.18 -15.28
N PHE A 3 9.05 -17.08 -14.41
CA PHE A 3 9.09 -16.89 -12.97
C PHE A 3 10.57 -16.83 -12.54
N SER A 4 11.09 -15.63 -12.22
CA SER A 4 12.44 -15.48 -11.67
C SER A 4 12.44 -15.93 -10.20
N ILE A 5 12.38 -17.25 -9.98
CA ILE A 5 12.35 -17.85 -8.64
C ILE A 5 13.78 -17.93 -8.11
N ARG A 6 14.08 -17.19 -7.05
CA ARG A 6 15.37 -17.27 -6.35
C ARG A 6 15.50 -18.63 -5.66
N ARG A 7 16.73 -19.14 -5.48
CA ARG A 7 16.98 -20.46 -4.88
C ARG A 7 16.38 -20.59 -3.47
N GLU A 8 16.35 -19.50 -2.71
CA GLU A 8 15.77 -19.42 -1.36
C GLU A 8 14.25 -19.64 -1.29
N ASP A 9 13.51 -19.33 -2.36
CA ASP A 9 12.04 -19.38 -2.38
C ASP A 9 11.50 -20.77 -2.80
N ARG A 10 12.35 -21.62 -3.39
CA ARG A 10 11.93 -22.88 -4.06
C ARG A 10 11.26 -23.86 -3.11
N ARG A 11 11.75 -24.00 -1.87
CA ARG A 11 11.20 -24.97 -0.93
C ARG A 11 9.77 -24.62 -0.50
N ASN A 12 9.55 -23.40 -0.02
CA ASN A 12 8.22 -22.97 0.42
C ASN A 12 7.24 -22.88 -0.75
N LEU A 13 7.71 -22.53 -1.96
CA LEU A 13 6.92 -22.64 -3.18
C LEU A 13 6.44 -24.08 -3.44
N VAL A 14 7.35 -25.06 -3.46
CA VAL A 14 6.99 -26.47 -3.76
C VAL A 14 6.10 -27.05 -2.66
N VAL A 15 6.43 -26.79 -1.39
CA VAL A 15 5.62 -27.27 -0.25
C VAL A 15 4.23 -26.64 -0.28
N GLY A 16 4.12 -25.33 -0.54
CA GLY A 16 2.83 -24.65 -0.66
C GLY A 16 2.02 -25.14 -1.86
N PHE A 17 2.66 -25.35 -3.01
CA PHE A 17 2.02 -25.91 -4.19
C PHE A 17 1.44 -27.30 -3.92
N VAL A 18 2.26 -28.21 -3.36
CA VAL A 18 1.85 -29.59 -3.04
C VAL A 18 0.79 -29.61 -1.94
N GLY A 19 0.93 -28.77 -0.91
CA GLY A 19 -0.04 -28.65 0.17
C GLY A 19 -1.42 -28.20 -0.33
N LEU A 20 -1.49 -27.10 -1.09
CA LEU A 20 -2.75 -26.61 -1.63
C LEU A 20 -3.33 -27.58 -2.68
N LEU A 21 -2.48 -28.22 -3.49
CA LEU A 21 -2.89 -29.26 -4.42
C LEU A 21 -3.58 -30.41 -3.69
N ALA A 22 -2.98 -30.96 -2.63
CA ALA A 22 -3.54 -32.06 -1.88
C ALA A 22 -4.88 -31.69 -1.21
N ILE A 23 -4.94 -30.51 -0.58
CA ILE A 23 -6.17 -29.97 0.04
C ILE A 23 -7.29 -29.85 -1.00
N MET A 24 -7.00 -29.26 -2.16
CA MET A 24 -8.01 -29.06 -3.21
C MET A 24 -8.37 -30.35 -3.94
N THR A 25 -7.46 -31.32 -4.01
CA THR A 25 -7.76 -32.68 -4.51
C THR A 25 -8.79 -33.35 -3.60
N ALA A 26 -8.53 -33.38 -2.29
CA ALA A 26 -9.49 -33.92 -1.33
C ALA A 26 -10.83 -33.18 -1.39
N HIS A 27 -10.82 -31.85 -1.48
CA HIS A 27 -12.04 -31.06 -1.60
C HIS A 27 -12.88 -31.42 -2.82
N SER A 28 -12.26 -31.53 -4.00
CA SER A 28 -12.99 -31.86 -5.24
C SER A 28 -13.54 -33.30 -5.24
N VAL A 29 -12.81 -34.24 -4.64
CA VAL A 29 -13.32 -35.61 -4.42
C VAL A 29 -14.52 -35.60 -3.47
N MET A 30 -14.42 -34.89 -2.34
CA MET A 30 -15.53 -34.73 -1.39
C MET A 30 -16.73 -33.99 -2.02
N GLU A 31 -16.49 -33.03 -2.89
CA GLU A 31 -17.54 -32.30 -3.60
C GLU A 31 -18.30 -33.20 -4.57
N THR A 32 -17.59 -34.05 -5.30
CA THR A 32 -18.23 -35.06 -6.17
C THR A 32 -19.01 -36.06 -5.33
N ALA A 33 -18.43 -36.54 -4.23
CA ALA A 33 -19.07 -37.48 -3.32
C ALA A 33 -20.32 -36.89 -2.66
N ARG A 34 -20.24 -35.68 -2.10
CA ARG A 34 -21.36 -35.05 -1.38
C ARG A 34 -22.53 -34.77 -2.32
N ASP A 35 -22.26 -34.30 -3.55
CA ASP A 35 -23.32 -33.96 -4.50
C ASP A 35 -24.03 -35.23 -4.98
N THR A 36 -23.25 -36.28 -5.25
CA THR A 36 -23.79 -37.58 -5.64
C THR A 36 -24.60 -38.20 -4.52
N LEU A 37 -24.00 -38.41 -3.34
CA LEU A 37 -24.65 -39.07 -2.21
C LEU A 37 -25.89 -38.31 -1.71
N PHE A 38 -25.85 -36.98 -1.75
CA PHE A 38 -27.00 -36.16 -1.37
C PHE A 38 -28.14 -36.34 -2.36
N LEU A 39 -27.88 -36.21 -3.67
CA LEU A 39 -28.95 -36.23 -4.68
C LEU A 39 -29.45 -37.64 -5.01
N THR A 40 -28.69 -38.68 -4.70
CA THR A 40 -29.19 -40.07 -4.77
C THR A 40 -30.07 -40.44 -3.59
N SER A 41 -29.87 -39.80 -2.42
CA SER A 41 -30.53 -40.19 -1.16
C SER A 41 -31.62 -39.23 -0.70
N LEU A 42 -31.55 -37.96 -1.09
CA LEU A 42 -32.43 -36.89 -0.63
C LEU A 42 -32.98 -36.09 -1.83
N PRO A 43 -34.23 -35.61 -1.74
CA PRO A 43 -34.76 -34.70 -2.75
C PRO A 43 -33.93 -33.42 -2.84
N ALA A 44 -33.72 -32.92 -4.06
CA ALA A 44 -32.98 -31.68 -4.30
C ALA A 44 -33.56 -30.46 -3.54
N THR A 45 -34.85 -30.49 -3.18
CA THR A 45 -35.53 -29.48 -2.35
C THR A 45 -34.94 -29.33 -0.94
N HIS A 46 -34.10 -30.27 -0.48
CA HIS A 46 -33.36 -30.16 0.78
C HIS A 46 -32.04 -29.39 0.66
N LEU A 47 -31.49 -29.18 -0.54
CA LEU A 47 -30.23 -28.44 -0.76
C LEU A 47 -30.23 -27.04 -0.13
N PRO A 48 -31.30 -26.23 -0.24
CA PRO A 48 -31.34 -24.90 0.36
C PRO A 48 -31.18 -24.94 1.89
N ARG A 49 -31.67 -25.99 2.54
CA ARG A 49 -31.50 -26.17 3.99
C ARG A 49 -30.04 -26.45 4.34
N ALA A 50 -29.33 -27.22 3.50
CA ALA A 50 -27.91 -27.48 3.66
C ALA A 50 -27.07 -26.21 3.42
N TYR A 51 -27.38 -25.41 2.39
CA TYR A 51 -26.75 -24.11 2.16
C TYR A 51 -26.96 -23.14 3.33
N LEU A 52 -28.18 -23.08 3.88
CA LEU A 52 -28.49 -22.26 5.04
C LEU A 52 -27.71 -22.73 6.28
N ALA A 53 -27.64 -24.05 6.51
CA ALA A 53 -26.86 -24.63 7.59
C ALA A 53 -25.37 -24.28 7.47
N ILE A 54 -24.77 -24.42 6.28
CA ILE A 54 -23.38 -24.01 6.01
C ILE A 54 -23.19 -22.53 6.32
N ALA A 55 -24.09 -21.66 5.83
CA ALA A 55 -23.96 -20.22 6.04
C ALA A 55 -24.00 -19.81 7.52
N LEU A 56 -24.93 -20.40 8.30
CA LEU A 56 -25.07 -20.12 9.73
C LEU A 56 -23.92 -20.71 10.55
N LEU A 57 -23.55 -21.97 10.27
CA LEU A 57 -22.47 -22.66 10.98
C LEU A 57 -21.10 -22.07 10.66
N ALA A 58 -20.86 -21.59 9.42
CA ALA A 58 -19.61 -20.92 9.06
C ALA A 58 -19.38 -19.62 9.86
N ILE A 59 -20.45 -18.90 10.23
CA ILE A 59 -20.34 -17.70 11.10
C ILE A 59 -19.94 -18.12 12.52
N LEU A 60 -20.51 -19.21 13.04
CA LEU A 60 -20.15 -19.75 14.35
C LEU A 60 -18.70 -20.27 14.35
N GLU A 61 -18.35 -21.01 13.30
CA GLU A 61 -17.02 -21.55 13.05
C GLU A 61 -15.96 -20.45 13.02
N LEU A 62 -16.21 -19.34 12.31
CA LEU A 62 -15.31 -18.19 12.29
C LEU A 62 -15.05 -17.65 13.71
N ARG A 63 -16.09 -17.50 14.53
CA ARG A 63 -15.94 -17.03 15.92
C ARG A 63 -15.15 -18.01 16.78
N ILE A 64 -15.36 -19.32 16.59
CA ILE A 64 -14.60 -20.35 17.31
C ILE A 64 -13.14 -20.29 16.86
N HIS A 65 -12.89 -20.21 15.56
CA HIS A 65 -11.57 -20.15 14.96
C HIS A 65 -10.78 -18.93 15.46
N GLU A 66 -11.40 -17.74 15.53
CA GLU A 66 -10.80 -16.55 16.16
C GLU A 66 -10.36 -16.79 17.62
N ARG A 67 -11.13 -17.57 18.40
CA ARG A 67 -10.71 -17.93 19.77
C ARG A 67 -9.54 -18.90 19.78
N VAL A 68 -9.54 -19.89 18.88
CA VAL A 68 -8.46 -20.87 18.75
C VAL A 68 -7.16 -20.18 18.32
N LEU A 69 -7.23 -19.26 17.36
CA LEU A 69 -6.09 -18.46 16.88
C LEU A 69 -5.42 -17.63 17.99
N ARG A 70 -6.15 -17.28 19.07
CA ARG A 70 -5.59 -16.60 20.25
C ARG A 70 -4.75 -17.52 21.14
N HIS A 71 -5.02 -18.83 21.12
CA HIS A 71 -4.35 -19.80 21.99
C HIS A 71 -3.27 -20.60 21.24
N VAL A 72 -3.46 -20.89 19.95
CA VAL A 72 -2.53 -21.67 19.13
C VAL A 72 -1.67 -20.74 18.30
N ARG A 73 -0.40 -20.58 18.71
CA ARG A 73 0.58 -19.73 18.02
C ARG A 73 1.21 -20.40 16.79
N ASP A 74 1.45 -21.70 16.82
CA ASP A 74 2.07 -22.42 15.69
C ASP A 74 1.00 -22.78 14.63
N ARG A 75 0.98 -22.03 13.52
CA ARG A 75 0.03 -22.23 12.42
C ARG A 75 0.20 -23.58 11.71
N ARG A 76 1.38 -24.22 11.77
CA ARG A 76 1.58 -25.56 11.19
C ARG A 76 0.79 -26.60 11.97
N LYS A 77 0.86 -26.53 13.30
CA LYS A 77 0.12 -27.42 14.19
C LYS A 77 -1.38 -27.21 14.03
N LEU A 78 -1.81 -25.96 13.88
CA LEU A 78 -3.22 -25.62 13.65
C LEU A 78 -3.74 -26.27 12.35
N LEU A 79 -3.10 -25.98 11.21
CA LEU A 79 -3.51 -26.53 9.91
C LEU A 79 -3.44 -28.07 9.88
N SER A 80 -2.38 -28.66 10.45
CA SER A 80 -2.25 -30.11 10.52
C SER A 80 -3.35 -30.73 11.40
N ALA A 81 -3.65 -30.14 12.56
CA ALA A 81 -4.71 -30.63 13.45
C ALA A 81 -6.08 -30.54 12.77
N SER A 82 -6.39 -29.44 12.08
CA SER A 82 -7.63 -29.30 11.33
C SER A 82 -7.74 -30.29 10.16
N LEU A 83 -6.64 -30.63 9.49
CA LEU A 83 -6.62 -31.66 8.45
C LEU A 83 -6.78 -33.08 9.01
N VAL A 84 -6.15 -33.41 10.14
CA VAL A 84 -6.32 -34.70 10.82
C VAL A 84 -7.75 -34.85 11.35
N PHE A 85 -8.27 -33.81 12.01
CA PHE A 85 -9.68 -33.76 12.44
C PHE A 85 -10.62 -33.86 11.23
N GLY A 86 -10.29 -33.12 10.17
CA GLY A 86 -10.88 -33.20 8.83
C GLY A 86 -11.04 -34.62 8.32
N SER A 87 -9.91 -35.34 8.29
CA SER A 87 -9.81 -36.73 7.88
C SER A 87 -10.62 -37.66 8.79
N PHE A 88 -10.55 -37.50 10.11
CA PHE A 88 -11.24 -38.36 11.06
C PHE A 88 -12.77 -38.27 10.95
N ILE A 89 -13.31 -37.05 10.87
CA ILE A 89 -14.75 -36.85 10.70
C ILE A 89 -15.21 -37.34 9.33
N THR A 90 -14.42 -37.11 8.28
CA THR A 90 -14.71 -37.63 6.93
C THR A 90 -14.74 -39.17 6.92
N LEU A 91 -13.81 -39.83 7.61
CA LEU A 91 -13.82 -41.29 7.80
C LEU A 91 -15.04 -41.76 8.57
N SER A 92 -15.46 -41.01 9.59
CA SER A 92 -16.63 -41.33 10.39
C SER A 92 -17.91 -41.28 9.52
N PHE A 93 -18.04 -40.32 8.61
CA PHE A 93 -19.14 -40.30 7.65
C PHE A 93 -19.15 -41.51 6.72
N TRP A 94 -17.98 -42.02 6.30
CA TRP A 94 -17.89 -43.25 5.51
C TRP A 94 -18.29 -44.48 6.34
N ALA A 95 -17.77 -44.60 7.57
CA ALA A 95 -18.00 -45.75 8.44
C ALA A 95 -19.46 -45.87 8.92
N PHE A 96 -20.13 -44.75 9.18
CA PHE A 96 -21.49 -44.70 9.71
C PHE A 96 -22.54 -44.28 8.66
N LEU A 97 -22.21 -44.38 7.37
CA LEU A 97 -23.05 -43.88 6.28
C LEU A 97 -24.41 -44.56 6.23
N GLU A 98 -24.44 -45.88 6.46
CA GLU A 98 -25.67 -46.69 6.48
C GLU A 98 -26.48 -46.46 7.77
N GLU A 99 -25.81 -46.32 8.93
CA GLU A 99 -26.46 -46.17 10.24
C GLU A 99 -27.17 -44.82 10.41
N MET A 100 -26.64 -43.76 9.82
CA MET A 100 -27.20 -42.40 9.92
C MET A 100 -28.33 -42.13 8.92
N GLY A 101 -28.56 -43.03 7.95
CA GLY A 101 -29.61 -42.90 6.92
C GLY A 101 -29.59 -41.54 6.22
N ALA A 102 -30.75 -40.90 6.12
CA ALA A 102 -30.94 -39.59 5.47
C ALA A 102 -30.09 -38.45 6.08
N TRP A 103 -29.66 -38.56 7.34
CA TRP A 103 -28.85 -37.54 8.00
C TRP A 103 -27.38 -37.57 7.59
N ALA A 104 -26.86 -38.71 7.14
CA ALA A 104 -25.45 -38.83 6.71
C ALA A 104 -25.14 -37.95 5.49
N PRO A 105 -25.85 -38.08 4.35
CA PRO A 105 -25.59 -37.25 3.18
C PRO A 105 -25.79 -35.75 3.44
N PHE A 106 -26.80 -35.39 4.24
CA PHE A 106 -27.05 -34.00 4.64
C PHE A 106 -25.91 -33.44 5.50
N GLY A 107 -25.53 -34.16 6.56
CA GLY A 107 -24.44 -33.78 7.45
C GLY A 107 -23.10 -33.70 6.72
N PHE A 108 -22.82 -34.66 5.83
CA PHE A 108 -21.61 -34.68 5.01
C PHE A 108 -21.55 -33.48 4.06
N TYR A 109 -22.67 -33.12 3.44
CA TYR A 109 -22.75 -31.93 2.60
C TYR A 109 -22.41 -30.65 3.36
N VAL A 110 -22.96 -30.48 4.58
CA VAL A 110 -22.65 -29.35 5.45
C VAL A 110 -21.19 -29.37 5.89
N TRP A 111 -20.71 -30.53 6.34
CA TRP A 111 -19.34 -30.75 6.82
C TRP A 111 -18.28 -30.34 5.79
N THR A 112 -18.40 -30.82 4.56
CA THR A 112 -17.44 -30.51 3.48
C THR A 112 -17.36 -29.01 3.19
N GLY A 113 -18.48 -28.28 3.34
CA GLY A 113 -18.53 -26.82 3.20
C GLY A 113 -17.83 -26.07 4.34
N LEU A 114 -17.93 -26.57 5.58
CA LEU A 114 -17.25 -26.01 6.75
C LEU A 114 -15.74 -26.30 6.70
N LEU A 115 -15.37 -27.56 6.47
CA LEU A 115 -13.99 -28.02 6.43
C LEU A 115 -13.13 -27.21 5.46
N ILE A 116 -13.57 -27.03 4.21
CA ILE A 116 -12.79 -26.25 3.23
C ILE A 116 -12.62 -24.79 3.63
N THR A 117 -13.60 -24.23 4.36
CA THR A 117 -13.57 -22.83 4.80
C THR A 117 -12.44 -22.62 5.80
N VAL A 118 -12.36 -23.46 6.83
CA VAL A 118 -11.30 -23.39 7.84
C VAL A 118 -9.94 -23.74 7.27
N VAL A 119 -9.83 -24.86 6.55
CA VAL A 119 -8.55 -25.33 6.01
C VAL A 119 -7.94 -24.32 5.05
N LEU A 120 -8.74 -23.66 4.21
CA LEU A 120 -8.23 -22.66 3.28
C LEU A 120 -7.75 -21.41 4.03
N ILE A 121 -8.50 -20.92 5.02
CA ILE A 121 -8.09 -19.78 5.87
C ILE A 121 -6.75 -20.10 6.57
N GLU A 122 -6.65 -21.27 7.22
CA GLU A 122 -5.44 -21.70 7.91
C GLU A 122 -4.24 -21.89 6.98
N PHE A 123 -4.48 -22.38 5.76
CA PHE A 123 -3.44 -22.49 4.73
C PHE A 123 -2.85 -21.12 4.36
N TRP A 124 -3.70 -20.12 4.09
CA TRP A 124 -3.23 -18.78 3.75
C TRP A 124 -2.54 -18.10 4.94
N LEU A 125 -3.04 -18.31 6.17
CA LEU A 125 -2.37 -17.83 7.38
C LEU A 125 -0.96 -18.45 7.56
N LEU A 126 -0.81 -19.75 7.30
CA LEU A 126 0.50 -20.40 7.36
C LEU A 126 1.44 -19.87 6.27
N LEU A 127 0.91 -19.60 5.07
CA LEU A 127 1.69 -19.04 3.97
C LEU A 127 2.17 -17.61 4.31
N ASP A 128 1.32 -16.78 4.92
CA ASP A 128 1.68 -15.44 5.38
C ASP A 128 2.80 -15.46 6.43
N ASP A 129 2.80 -16.43 7.35
CA ASP A 129 3.88 -16.61 8.35
C ASP A 129 5.21 -17.08 7.72
N ALA A 130 5.14 -17.78 6.58
CA ALA A 130 6.32 -18.40 5.97
C ALA A 130 6.99 -17.55 4.89
N VAL A 131 6.36 -16.47 4.43
CA VAL A 131 6.73 -15.76 3.19
C VAL A 131 6.63 -14.25 3.39
N THR A 132 7.66 -13.50 2.99
CA THR A 132 7.62 -12.03 3.05
C THR A 132 6.72 -11.44 1.96
N VAL A 133 6.25 -10.20 2.14
CA VAL A 133 5.41 -9.49 1.15
C VAL A 133 6.04 -9.46 -0.25
N THR A 134 7.36 -9.32 -0.34
CA THR A 134 8.11 -9.32 -1.60
C THR A 134 8.15 -10.70 -2.25
N GLN A 135 8.33 -11.77 -1.46
CA GLN A 135 8.29 -13.15 -1.96
C GLN A 135 6.87 -13.54 -2.38
N ALA A 136 5.86 -13.12 -1.62
CA ALA A 136 4.45 -13.44 -1.85
C ALA A 136 4.01 -13.09 -3.29
N LYS A 137 4.39 -11.90 -3.79
CA LYS A 137 4.09 -11.47 -5.17
C LYS A 137 4.61 -12.42 -6.25
N ARG A 138 5.69 -13.17 -5.98
CA ARG A 138 6.32 -14.07 -6.95
C ARG A 138 5.80 -15.51 -6.85
N ILE A 139 5.54 -16.00 -5.64
CA ILE A 139 5.19 -17.41 -5.42
C ILE A 139 3.68 -17.66 -5.22
N PHE A 140 2.89 -16.67 -4.80
CA PHE A 140 1.44 -16.85 -4.59
C PHE A 140 0.70 -17.29 -5.85
N PRO A 141 0.94 -16.71 -7.05
CA PRO A 141 0.25 -17.16 -8.25
C PRO A 141 0.55 -18.63 -8.59
N ALA A 142 1.80 -19.06 -8.37
CA ALA A 142 2.21 -20.45 -8.61
C ALA A 142 1.59 -21.39 -7.56
N ILE A 143 1.58 -21.04 -6.27
CA ILE A 143 0.92 -21.81 -5.21
C ILE A 143 -0.59 -21.92 -5.50
N ALA A 144 -1.25 -20.81 -5.85
CA ALA A 144 -2.67 -20.78 -6.20
C ALA A 144 -2.99 -21.67 -7.41
N ALA A 145 -2.10 -21.75 -8.41
CA ALA A 145 -2.23 -22.69 -9.53
C ALA A 145 -2.21 -24.17 -9.06
N GLY A 146 -1.51 -24.47 -7.96
CA GLY A 146 -1.57 -25.78 -7.29
C GLY A 146 -2.98 -26.14 -6.83
N GLY A 147 -3.77 -25.16 -6.36
CA GLY A 147 -5.15 -25.38 -5.98
C GLY A 147 -6.07 -25.78 -7.13
N VAL A 148 -5.98 -25.08 -8.27
CA VAL A 148 -6.78 -25.42 -9.47
C VAL A 148 -6.34 -26.76 -10.06
N THR A 149 -5.02 -27.02 -10.08
CA THR A 149 -4.46 -28.32 -10.49
C THR A 149 -4.97 -29.44 -9.58
N GLY A 150 -5.00 -29.22 -8.26
CA GLY A 150 -5.55 -30.16 -7.29
C GLY A 150 -7.03 -30.44 -7.51
N ALA A 151 -7.85 -29.41 -7.76
CA ALA A 151 -9.27 -29.60 -8.07
C ALA A 151 -9.48 -30.45 -9.33
N MET A 152 -8.70 -30.19 -10.40
CA MET A 152 -8.71 -31.01 -11.62
C MET A 152 -8.31 -32.47 -11.34
N LEU A 153 -7.23 -32.69 -10.59
CA LEU A 153 -6.77 -34.03 -10.21
C LEU A 153 -7.80 -34.77 -9.34
N GLY A 154 -8.46 -34.06 -8.42
CA GLY A 154 -9.52 -34.62 -7.58
C GLY A 154 -10.74 -35.05 -8.40
N SER A 155 -11.15 -34.23 -9.38
CA SER A 155 -12.22 -34.60 -10.31
C SER A 155 -11.85 -35.78 -11.21
N LEU A 156 -10.61 -35.83 -11.69
CA LEU A 156 -10.09 -36.96 -12.47
C LEU A 156 -10.05 -38.25 -11.65
N LEU A 157 -9.60 -38.16 -10.40
CA LEU A 157 -9.58 -39.28 -9.46
C LEU A 157 -11.01 -39.75 -9.16
N ALA A 158 -11.95 -38.83 -8.96
CA ALA A 158 -13.35 -39.18 -8.75
C ALA A 158 -13.95 -39.91 -9.95
N GLU A 159 -13.66 -39.44 -11.18
CA GLU A 159 -14.09 -40.14 -12.40
C GLU A 159 -13.50 -41.55 -12.49
N GLY A 160 -12.21 -41.72 -12.17
CA GLY A 160 -11.54 -43.01 -12.17
C GLY A 160 -12.10 -43.98 -11.14
N VAL A 161 -12.28 -43.53 -9.88
CA VAL A 161 -12.82 -44.34 -8.79
C VAL A 161 -14.25 -44.79 -9.10
N LEU A 162 -15.11 -43.89 -9.61
CA LEU A 162 -16.50 -44.20 -9.94
C LEU A 162 -16.67 -45.21 -11.10
N ARG A 163 -15.62 -45.53 -11.86
CA ARG A 163 -15.67 -46.61 -12.86
C ARG A 163 -15.59 -48.00 -12.25
N VAL A 164 -15.04 -48.11 -11.04
CA VAL A 164 -14.72 -49.41 -10.40
C VAL A 164 -15.29 -49.54 -8.99
N ALA A 165 -15.80 -48.45 -8.41
CA ALA A 165 -16.23 -48.37 -7.01
C ALA A 165 -17.47 -47.48 -6.86
N SER A 166 -18.12 -47.58 -5.69
CA SER A 166 -19.33 -46.82 -5.38
C SER A 166 -19.02 -45.36 -5.02
N PRO A 167 -20.02 -44.46 -5.04
CA PRO A 167 -19.85 -43.07 -4.60
C PRO A 167 -19.38 -42.93 -3.13
N ALA A 168 -19.66 -43.92 -2.27
CA ALA A 168 -19.19 -43.92 -0.89
C ALA A 168 -17.65 -44.04 -0.82
N GLU A 169 -17.03 -44.81 -1.71
CA GLU A 169 -15.56 -44.98 -1.73
C GLU A 169 -14.80 -43.69 -2.06
N LEU A 170 -15.46 -42.70 -2.65
CA LEU A 170 -14.89 -41.35 -2.80
C LEU A 170 -14.63 -40.68 -1.44
N VAL A 171 -15.48 -40.94 -0.44
CA VAL A 171 -15.30 -40.41 0.93
C VAL A 171 -14.04 -41.01 1.57
N LEU A 172 -13.80 -42.30 1.34
CA LEU A 172 -12.58 -42.97 1.79
C LEU A 172 -11.34 -42.44 1.06
N ALA A 173 -11.41 -42.25 -0.25
CA ALA A 173 -10.32 -41.65 -1.02
C ALA A 173 -9.97 -40.24 -0.52
N ALA A 174 -10.99 -39.40 -0.26
CA ALA A 174 -10.78 -38.07 0.31
C ALA A 174 -10.15 -38.11 1.71
N THR A 175 -10.55 -39.08 2.55
CA THR A 175 -9.96 -39.31 3.88
C THR A 175 -8.45 -39.54 3.77
N VAL A 176 -8.02 -40.45 2.90
CA VAL A 176 -6.60 -40.76 2.71
C VAL A 176 -5.83 -39.52 2.23
N ILE A 177 -6.40 -38.76 1.29
CA ILE A 177 -5.76 -37.55 0.77
C ILE A 177 -5.63 -36.47 1.86
N LEU A 178 -6.65 -36.27 2.72
CA LEU A 178 -6.58 -35.34 3.85
C LEU A 178 -5.53 -35.76 4.88
N ALA A 179 -5.46 -37.06 5.21
CA ALA A 179 -4.45 -37.60 6.11
C ALA A 179 -3.03 -37.37 5.57
N LEU A 180 -2.81 -37.57 4.27
CA LEU A 180 -1.53 -37.27 3.62
C LEU A 180 -1.24 -35.75 3.59
N ALA A 181 -2.25 -34.94 3.32
CA ALA A 181 -2.14 -33.49 3.31
C ALA A 181 -1.72 -32.92 4.68
N SER A 182 -2.10 -33.57 5.79
CA SER A 182 -1.80 -33.11 7.15
C SER A 182 -0.30 -33.12 7.51
N ALA A 183 0.52 -33.83 6.74
CA ALA A 183 1.99 -33.81 6.89
C ALA A 183 2.64 -32.58 6.23
N THR A 184 2.00 -32.00 5.21
CA THR A 184 2.56 -30.88 4.43
C THR A 184 2.86 -29.61 5.24
N PRO A 185 2.08 -29.21 6.27
CA PRO A 185 2.37 -28.04 7.09
C PRO A 185 3.75 -28.11 7.79
N PHE A 186 4.21 -29.30 8.15
CA PHE A 186 5.51 -29.48 8.83
C PHE A 186 6.72 -29.39 7.89
N LEU A 187 6.50 -29.47 6.58
CA LEU A 187 7.56 -29.33 5.57
C LEU A 187 7.93 -27.86 5.31
N TRP A 188 7.10 -26.92 5.75
CA TRP A 188 7.33 -25.48 5.63
C TRP A 188 8.54 -25.04 6.45
N LYS A 189 9.37 -24.18 5.83
CA LYS A 189 10.44 -23.48 6.55
C LYS A 189 9.90 -22.14 7.02
N ILE A 190 9.55 -22.07 8.30
CA ILE A 190 9.15 -20.83 8.98
C ILE A 190 10.40 -20.14 9.52
N ARG A 191 10.51 -18.82 9.34
CA ARG A 191 11.56 -18.01 10.01
C ARG A 191 11.25 -18.00 11.51
N GLY A 192 12.23 -18.36 12.33
CA GLY A 192 12.06 -18.43 13.79
C GLY A 192 11.52 -17.12 14.37
N GLU A 193 10.52 -17.26 15.25
CA GLU A 193 9.89 -16.26 16.12
C GLU A 193 10.12 -14.79 15.73
N ALA A 194 9.44 -14.34 14.68
CA ALA A 194 8.97 -12.96 14.71
C ALA A 194 7.87 -12.90 15.77
N VAL A 195 8.23 -12.49 16.99
CA VAL A 195 7.26 -12.03 17.98
C VAL A 195 6.59 -10.81 17.35
N VAL A 196 5.47 -11.04 16.66
CA VAL A 196 4.52 -9.98 16.40
C VAL A 196 3.95 -9.63 17.76
N ASP A 197 4.53 -8.60 18.37
CA ASP A 197 3.94 -7.98 19.53
C ASP A 197 2.53 -7.56 19.14
N GLN A 198 1.54 -8.00 19.92
CA GLN A 198 0.15 -7.65 19.70
C GLN A 198 -0.02 -6.18 20.08
N ALA A 199 0.47 -5.28 19.24
CA ALA A 199 0.06 -3.89 19.25
C ALA A 199 -1.46 -3.92 19.06
N ALA A 200 -2.16 -3.66 20.15
CA ALA A 200 -3.61 -3.74 20.37
C ALA A 200 -4.41 -3.90 19.06
N ALA A 201 -4.98 -5.10 18.85
CA ALA A 201 -6.03 -5.26 17.85
C ALA A 201 -7.10 -4.21 18.12
N GLU A 202 -7.17 -3.17 17.29
CA GLU A 202 -8.23 -2.17 17.36
C GLU A 202 -9.58 -2.91 17.38
N PRO A 203 -10.53 -2.48 18.22
CA PRO A 203 -11.81 -3.17 18.35
C PRO A 203 -12.47 -3.33 16.98
N VAL A 204 -12.90 -4.57 16.67
CA VAL A 204 -13.61 -4.91 15.43
C VAL A 204 -14.79 -3.95 15.28
N ARG A 205 -14.73 -3.06 14.28
CA ARG A 205 -15.83 -2.14 14.03
C ARG A 205 -17.05 -2.93 13.56
N PRO A 206 -18.25 -2.67 14.11
CA PRO A 206 -19.44 -3.41 13.75
C PRO A 206 -19.85 -3.16 12.29
N LEU A 207 -20.62 -4.10 11.71
CA LEU A 207 -21.17 -4.03 10.35
C LEU A 207 -21.84 -2.68 10.04
N GLY A 208 -22.43 -2.02 11.05
CA GLY A 208 -23.04 -0.69 10.92
C GLY A 208 -22.09 0.43 10.46
N TRP A 209 -20.77 0.31 10.69
CA TRP A 209 -19.79 1.25 10.12
C TRP A 209 -19.73 1.13 8.59
N LEU A 210 -19.74 -0.10 8.07
CA LEU A 210 -19.66 -0.38 6.64
C LEU A 210 -20.93 0.07 5.92
N LEU A 211 -22.10 -0.17 6.52
CA LEU A 211 -23.39 0.23 5.98
C LEU A 211 -23.59 1.75 5.91
N ARG A 212 -22.93 2.52 6.79
CA ARG A 212 -22.95 3.99 6.75
C ARG A 212 -22.04 4.58 5.68
N ASP A 213 -21.07 3.81 5.19
CA ASP A 213 -20.17 4.26 4.13
C ASP A 213 -20.85 4.07 2.76
N SER A 214 -21.06 5.18 2.05
CA SER A 214 -21.82 5.21 0.79
C SER A 214 -21.19 4.38 -0.34
N TYR A 215 -19.89 4.09 -0.28
CA TYR A 215 -19.18 3.27 -1.26
C TYR A 215 -19.12 1.81 -0.82
N LEU A 216 -18.70 1.55 0.43
CA LEU A 216 -18.57 0.18 0.92
C LEU A 216 -19.91 -0.56 0.99
N SER A 217 -21.00 0.14 1.30
CA SER A 217 -22.36 -0.43 1.26
C SER A 217 -22.75 -0.92 -0.14
N ARG A 218 -22.32 -0.22 -1.20
CA ARG A 218 -22.56 -0.64 -2.59
C ARG A 218 -21.70 -1.82 -2.98
N VAL A 219 -20.43 -1.84 -2.57
CA VAL A 219 -19.54 -3.00 -2.76
C VAL A 219 -20.10 -4.23 -2.04
N LEU A 220 -20.57 -4.08 -0.79
CA LEU A 220 -21.26 -5.15 -0.06
C LEU A 220 -22.51 -5.62 -0.81
N THR A 221 -23.35 -4.69 -1.29
CA THR A 221 -24.57 -5.02 -2.05
C THR A 221 -24.24 -5.78 -3.33
N LEU A 222 -23.20 -5.36 -4.06
CA LEU A 222 -22.71 -6.04 -5.25
C LEU A 222 -22.28 -7.47 -4.95
N VAL A 223 -21.46 -7.68 -3.91
CA VAL A 223 -20.98 -9.02 -3.53
C VAL A 223 -22.13 -9.89 -3.04
N LEU A 224 -23.07 -9.32 -2.27
CA LEU A 224 -24.25 -10.02 -1.76
C LEU A 224 -25.19 -10.45 -2.90
N MET A 225 -25.51 -9.55 -3.83
CA MET A 225 -26.35 -9.89 -5.00
C MET A 225 -25.71 -10.98 -5.87
N GLY A 226 -24.40 -10.89 -6.11
CA GLY A 226 -23.67 -11.94 -6.82
C GLY A 226 -23.71 -13.28 -6.08
N ALA A 227 -23.49 -13.30 -4.77
CA ALA A 227 -23.59 -14.51 -3.96
C ALA A 227 -25.02 -15.11 -3.97
N VAL A 228 -26.06 -14.26 -3.94
CA VAL A 228 -27.45 -14.72 -4.04
C VAL A 228 -27.72 -15.37 -5.40
N ALA A 229 -27.42 -14.67 -6.49
CA ALA A 229 -27.66 -15.14 -7.85
C ALA A 229 -26.92 -16.46 -8.15
N LEU A 230 -25.64 -16.56 -7.76
CA LEU A 230 -24.83 -17.74 -8.02
C LEU A 230 -25.23 -18.95 -7.15
N THR A 231 -25.77 -18.71 -5.95
CA THR A 231 -26.36 -19.79 -5.13
C THR A 231 -27.65 -20.33 -5.76
N VAL A 232 -28.47 -19.45 -6.36
CA VAL A 232 -29.65 -19.87 -7.15
C VAL A 232 -29.23 -20.67 -8.37
N VAL A 233 -28.17 -20.25 -9.08
CA VAL A 233 -27.59 -21.02 -10.20
C VAL A 233 -27.14 -22.42 -9.75
N ASP A 234 -26.48 -22.53 -8.59
CA ASP A 234 -26.04 -23.82 -8.04
C ASP A 234 -27.23 -24.74 -7.75
N PHE A 235 -28.29 -24.22 -7.13
CA PHE A 235 -29.52 -24.98 -6.86
C PHE A 235 -30.21 -25.42 -8.15
N VAL A 236 -30.40 -24.51 -9.11
CA VAL A 236 -31.01 -24.80 -10.42
C VAL A 236 -30.23 -25.89 -11.14
N PHE A 237 -28.90 -25.80 -11.17
CA PHE A 237 -28.04 -26.81 -11.76
C PHE A 237 -28.25 -28.18 -11.11
N LYS A 238 -28.10 -28.27 -9.78
CA LYS A 238 -28.17 -29.54 -9.06
C LYS A 238 -29.57 -30.17 -9.10
N SER A 239 -30.62 -29.38 -8.95
CA SER A 239 -32.01 -29.85 -9.07
C SER A 239 -32.32 -30.35 -10.48
N THR A 240 -31.96 -29.58 -11.51
CA THR A 240 -32.23 -29.98 -12.91
C THR A 240 -31.49 -31.26 -13.28
N VAL A 241 -30.23 -31.39 -12.85
CA VAL A 241 -29.44 -32.62 -13.08
C VAL A 241 -30.07 -33.80 -12.37
N ALA A 242 -30.50 -33.65 -11.12
CA ALA A 242 -31.19 -34.71 -10.38
C ALA A 242 -32.53 -35.13 -11.03
N ASP A 243 -33.24 -34.20 -11.66
CA ASP A 243 -34.52 -34.47 -12.32
C ASP A 243 -34.36 -35.17 -13.69
N HIS A 244 -33.23 -34.96 -14.39
CA HIS A 244 -33.03 -35.44 -15.77
C HIS A 244 -32.03 -36.59 -15.91
N ILE A 245 -31.16 -36.79 -14.92
CA ILE A 245 -30.13 -37.84 -14.93
C ILE A 245 -30.52 -38.93 -13.92
N PRO A 246 -30.55 -40.22 -14.32
CA PRO A 246 -30.81 -41.31 -13.38
C PRO A 246 -29.83 -41.33 -12.21
N ALA A 247 -30.27 -41.77 -11.05
CA ALA A 247 -29.48 -41.78 -9.81
C ALA A 247 -28.10 -42.46 -9.98
N GLU A 248 -28.04 -43.56 -10.72
CA GLU A 248 -26.80 -44.31 -11.02
C GLU A 248 -25.80 -43.50 -11.88
N GLY A 249 -26.32 -42.59 -12.71
CA GLY A 249 -25.53 -41.74 -13.60
C GLY A 249 -25.06 -40.42 -12.96
N LEU A 250 -25.59 -40.04 -11.79
CA LEU A 250 -25.28 -38.77 -11.14
C LEU A 250 -23.79 -38.62 -10.79
N GLY A 251 -23.20 -39.67 -10.20
CA GLY A 251 -21.78 -39.66 -9.84
C GLY A 251 -20.86 -39.43 -11.04
N PRO A 252 -20.93 -40.29 -12.08
CA PRO A 252 -20.14 -40.11 -13.29
C PRO A 252 -20.39 -38.76 -13.98
N PHE A 253 -21.62 -38.24 -13.94
CA PHE A 253 -21.94 -36.92 -14.48
C PHE A 253 -21.20 -35.80 -13.73
N PHE A 254 -21.32 -35.73 -12.39
CA PHE A 254 -20.65 -34.69 -11.60
C PHE A 254 -19.13 -34.77 -11.73
N ALA A 255 -18.55 -35.98 -11.71
CA ALA A 255 -17.11 -36.16 -11.88
C ALA A 255 -16.60 -35.60 -13.23
N ARG A 256 -17.27 -35.94 -14.33
CA ARG A 256 -16.90 -35.44 -15.67
C ARG A 256 -17.16 -33.95 -15.82
N PHE A 257 -18.27 -33.45 -15.28
CA PHE A 257 -18.60 -32.03 -15.32
C PHE A 257 -17.55 -31.20 -14.57
N TYR A 258 -17.21 -31.59 -13.33
CA TYR A 258 -16.18 -30.91 -12.54
C TYR A 258 -14.79 -31.08 -13.15
N LEU A 259 -14.47 -32.21 -13.77
CA LEU A 259 -13.21 -32.36 -14.51
C LEU A 259 -13.13 -31.36 -15.68
N GLY A 260 -14.18 -31.25 -16.48
CA GLY A 260 -14.25 -30.26 -17.56
C GLY A 260 -14.15 -28.82 -17.05
N LEU A 261 -14.91 -28.50 -16.00
CA LEU A 261 -14.91 -27.20 -15.34
C LEU A 261 -13.51 -26.81 -14.83
N ASN A 262 -12.88 -27.70 -14.07
CA ASN A 262 -11.56 -27.47 -13.48
C ASN A 262 -10.46 -27.43 -14.55
N SER A 263 -10.59 -28.18 -15.64
CA SER A 263 -9.67 -28.12 -16.79
C SER A 263 -9.76 -26.76 -17.50
N VAL A 264 -10.98 -26.24 -17.72
CA VAL A 264 -11.18 -24.90 -18.28
C VAL A 264 -10.67 -23.83 -17.31
N ALA A 265 -10.95 -23.96 -16.02
CA ALA A 265 -10.42 -23.04 -15.01
C ALA A 265 -8.89 -23.02 -15.00
N LEU A 266 -8.23 -24.19 -15.11
CA LEU A 266 -6.78 -24.30 -15.22
C LEU A 266 -6.25 -23.61 -16.49
N LEU A 267 -6.92 -23.81 -17.62
CA LEU A 267 -6.57 -23.16 -18.89
C LEU A 267 -6.67 -21.63 -18.79
N ILE A 268 -7.77 -21.10 -18.22
CA ILE A 268 -7.96 -19.66 -17.99
C ILE A 268 -6.95 -19.13 -16.97
N GLN A 269 -6.61 -19.90 -15.92
CA GLN A 269 -5.59 -19.52 -14.94
C GLN A 269 -4.19 -19.40 -15.58
N ILE A 270 -3.84 -20.27 -16.52
CA ILE A 270 -2.54 -20.25 -17.22
C ILE A 270 -2.48 -19.17 -18.29
N VAL A 271 -3.56 -18.98 -19.07
CA VAL A 271 -3.57 -18.16 -20.29
C VAL A 271 -4.28 -16.80 -20.11
N GLY A 272 -5.35 -16.76 -19.32
CA GLY A 272 -6.39 -15.73 -19.40
C GLY A 272 -6.36 -14.66 -18.31
N ALA A 273 -5.94 -14.94 -17.07
CA ALA A 273 -6.12 -14.00 -15.95
C ALA A 273 -5.48 -12.62 -16.18
N GLY A 274 -4.23 -12.58 -16.69
CA GLY A 274 -3.54 -11.33 -17.00
C GLY A 274 -3.95 -10.70 -18.34
N TRP A 275 -4.48 -11.46 -19.29
CA TRP A 275 -4.93 -10.93 -20.58
C TRP A 275 -6.33 -10.30 -20.48
N LEU A 276 -7.28 -10.97 -19.81
CA LEU A 276 -8.65 -10.49 -19.67
C LEU A 276 -8.72 -9.14 -18.94
N LEU A 277 -7.95 -8.98 -17.86
CA LEU A 277 -7.91 -7.72 -17.12
C LEU A 277 -7.36 -6.57 -17.97
N ARG A 278 -6.31 -6.82 -18.78
CA ARG A 278 -5.71 -5.82 -19.67
C ARG A 278 -6.60 -5.46 -20.87
N ALA A 279 -7.38 -6.42 -21.39
CA ALA A 279 -8.24 -6.22 -22.55
C ALA A 279 -9.56 -5.48 -22.24
N PHE A 280 -10.20 -5.82 -21.12
CA PHE A 280 -11.56 -5.35 -20.80
C PHE A 280 -11.62 -4.26 -19.71
N GLY A 281 -10.55 -4.05 -18.95
CA GLY A 281 -10.55 -3.16 -17.78
C GLY A 281 -11.37 -3.74 -16.63
N ALA A 282 -11.11 -3.30 -15.39
CA ALA A 282 -11.71 -3.92 -14.20
C ALA A 282 -13.25 -3.84 -14.16
N HIS A 283 -13.83 -2.71 -14.55
CA HIS A 283 -15.28 -2.52 -14.46
C HIS A 283 -16.06 -3.38 -15.47
N ARG A 284 -15.66 -3.40 -16.76
CA ARG A 284 -16.32 -4.24 -17.77
C ARG A 284 -16.07 -5.73 -17.51
N SER A 285 -14.91 -6.08 -16.97
CA SER A 285 -14.61 -7.44 -16.50
C SER A 285 -15.58 -7.90 -15.40
N SER A 286 -15.96 -7.01 -14.47
CA SER A 286 -16.93 -7.35 -13.41
C SER A 286 -18.35 -7.60 -13.96
N ALA A 287 -18.71 -6.98 -15.09
CA ALA A 287 -20.02 -7.12 -15.71
C ALA A 287 -20.16 -8.35 -16.63
N LEU A 288 -19.06 -9.00 -17.03
CA LEU A 288 -19.09 -10.13 -17.97
C LEU A 288 -19.83 -11.33 -17.39
N LEU A 289 -19.50 -11.73 -16.16
CA LEU A 289 -20.16 -12.85 -15.48
C LEU A 289 -21.69 -12.64 -15.38
N PRO A 290 -22.20 -11.53 -14.79
CA PRO A 290 -23.64 -11.31 -14.74
C PRO A 290 -24.28 -11.25 -16.13
N SER A 291 -23.61 -10.69 -17.15
CA SER A 291 -24.17 -10.64 -18.51
C SER A 291 -24.36 -12.04 -19.12
N LEU A 292 -23.42 -12.95 -18.91
CA LEU A 292 -23.54 -14.34 -19.36
C LEU A 292 -24.59 -15.11 -18.56
N ILE A 293 -24.67 -14.87 -17.24
CA ILE A 293 -25.74 -15.44 -16.40
C ILE A 293 -27.11 -14.89 -16.83
N PHE A 294 -27.21 -13.63 -17.24
CA PHE A 294 -28.45 -13.05 -17.77
C PHE A 294 -28.92 -13.77 -19.04
N GLY A 295 -28.02 -13.97 -20.01
CA GLY A 295 -28.33 -14.74 -21.22
C GLY A 295 -28.70 -16.19 -20.91
N GLY A 296 -27.99 -16.83 -19.98
CA GLY A 296 -28.31 -18.18 -19.52
C GLY A 296 -29.65 -18.26 -18.78
N ALA A 297 -30.05 -17.24 -18.03
CA ALA A 297 -31.34 -17.17 -17.34
C ALA A 297 -32.52 -17.02 -18.33
N ILE A 298 -32.35 -16.24 -19.41
CA ILE A 298 -33.31 -16.20 -20.53
C ILE A 298 -33.43 -17.59 -21.16
N GLY A 299 -32.30 -18.22 -21.47
CA GLY A 299 -32.26 -19.56 -22.04
C GLY A 299 -32.89 -20.62 -21.12
N LEU A 300 -32.68 -20.52 -19.80
CA LEU A 300 -33.30 -21.40 -18.82
C LEU A 300 -34.83 -21.22 -18.77
N SER A 301 -35.31 -19.99 -18.98
CA SER A 301 -36.75 -19.66 -18.94
C SER A 301 -37.49 -20.08 -20.22
N LEU A 302 -36.83 -20.03 -21.38
CA LEU A 302 -37.45 -20.22 -22.69
C LEU A 302 -36.99 -21.49 -23.44
N GLY A 303 -35.86 -22.06 -23.07
CA GLY A 303 -35.18 -23.14 -23.80
C GLY A 303 -35.03 -24.43 -22.99
N PRO A 304 -34.20 -25.38 -23.48
CA PRO A 304 -33.99 -26.67 -22.80
C PRO A 304 -33.33 -26.50 -21.44
N VAL A 305 -34.08 -26.81 -20.38
CA VAL A 305 -33.71 -26.50 -18.98
C VAL A 305 -32.35 -27.12 -18.61
N LEU A 306 -32.11 -28.39 -18.94
CA LEU A 306 -30.84 -29.07 -18.62
C LEU A 306 -29.62 -28.40 -19.28
N LEU A 307 -29.71 -28.07 -20.58
CA LEU A 307 -28.61 -27.44 -21.31
C LEU A 307 -28.21 -26.11 -20.67
N PHE A 308 -29.20 -25.25 -20.39
CA PHE A 308 -28.94 -23.93 -19.83
C PHE A 308 -28.57 -23.97 -18.34
N ALA A 309 -29.08 -24.93 -17.56
CA ALA A 309 -28.65 -25.14 -16.17
C ALA A 309 -27.17 -25.55 -16.10
N VAL A 310 -26.73 -26.47 -16.97
CA VAL A 310 -25.32 -26.88 -17.10
C VAL A 310 -24.45 -25.72 -17.59
N ALA A 311 -24.91 -24.97 -18.60
CA ALA A 311 -24.18 -23.82 -19.13
C ALA A 311 -24.01 -22.70 -18.08
N LEU A 312 -25.07 -22.39 -17.32
CA LEU A 312 -25.02 -21.42 -16.23
C LEU A 312 -23.99 -21.81 -15.17
N LYS A 313 -23.95 -23.08 -14.77
CA LYS A 313 -22.95 -23.56 -13.81
C LYS A 313 -21.53 -23.54 -14.37
N ALA A 314 -21.36 -23.85 -15.65
CA ALA A 314 -20.07 -23.78 -16.33
C ALA A 314 -19.53 -22.34 -16.36
N VAL A 315 -20.40 -21.36 -16.65
CA VAL A 315 -20.08 -19.93 -16.62
C VAL A 315 -19.72 -19.47 -15.20
N ASP A 316 -20.51 -19.84 -14.19
CA ASP A 316 -20.22 -19.56 -12.78
C ASP A 316 -18.83 -20.09 -12.39
N GLY A 317 -18.59 -21.39 -12.51
CA GLY A 317 -17.35 -21.98 -12.02
C GLY A 317 -16.09 -21.53 -12.77
N SER A 318 -16.19 -21.19 -14.06
CA SER A 318 -15.04 -20.73 -14.85
C SER A 318 -14.69 -19.25 -14.65
N LEU A 319 -15.68 -18.37 -14.46
CA LEU A 319 -15.45 -16.92 -14.39
C LEU A 319 -15.47 -16.34 -12.98
N ARG A 320 -16.20 -16.96 -12.03
CA ARG A 320 -16.36 -16.43 -10.67
C ARG A 320 -15.02 -16.25 -9.96
N HIS A 321 -14.21 -17.30 -9.96
CA HIS A 321 -12.96 -17.34 -9.20
C HIS A 321 -11.78 -16.68 -9.94
N THR A 322 -11.85 -16.54 -11.27
CA THR A 322 -10.76 -16.00 -12.08
C THR A 322 -10.97 -14.53 -12.45
N LEU A 323 -12.12 -14.19 -13.04
CA LEU A 323 -12.38 -12.84 -13.55
C LEU A 323 -13.13 -11.98 -12.53
N TYR A 324 -14.27 -12.47 -12.04
CA TYR A 324 -15.14 -11.68 -11.17
C TYR A 324 -14.46 -11.34 -9.84
N ARG A 325 -13.82 -12.32 -9.19
CA ARG A 325 -13.04 -12.09 -7.97
C ARG A 325 -11.97 -11.01 -8.21
N SER A 326 -11.19 -11.15 -9.27
CA SER A 326 -10.14 -10.18 -9.62
C SER A 326 -10.70 -8.78 -9.89
N ALA A 327 -11.86 -8.67 -10.52
CA ALA A 327 -12.51 -7.39 -10.79
C ALA A 327 -13.03 -6.73 -9.49
N VAL A 328 -13.58 -7.51 -8.56
CA VAL A 328 -13.99 -7.02 -7.24
C VAL A 328 -12.78 -6.57 -6.41
N GLU A 329 -11.64 -7.25 -6.52
CA GLU A 329 -10.40 -6.84 -5.87
C GLU A 329 -9.97 -5.42 -6.25
N VAL A 330 -10.14 -5.04 -7.52
CA VAL A 330 -9.84 -3.68 -8.00
C VAL A 330 -10.77 -2.63 -7.38
N LEU A 331 -12.02 -2.99 -7.04
CA LEU A 331 -12.94 -2.06 -6.36
C LEU A 331 -12.45 -1.69 -4.95
N TYR A 332 -11.51 -2.44 -4.38
CA TYR A 332 -10.89 -2.07 -3.10
C TYR A 332 -9.64 -1.19 -3.25
N LEU A 333 -9.11 -1.01 -4.46
CA LEU A 333 -7.90 -0.23 -4.72
C LEU A 333 -8.00 1.23 -4.24
N PRO A 334 -9.13 1.95 -4.42
CA PRO A 334 -9.27 3.32 -3.94
C PRO A 334 -9.38 3.44 -2.42
N LEU A 335 -9.38 2.34 -1.66
CA LEU A 335 -9.42 2.36 -0.20
C LEU A 335 -8.01 2.36 0.40
N ASP A 336 -7.87 2.91 1.60
CA ASP A 336 -6.57 2.97 2.29
C ASP A 336 -6.32 1.60 2.89
N SER A 337 -5.05 1.22 3.04
CA SER A 337 -4.66 -0.13 3.48
C SER A 337 -5.46 -0.62 4.70
N LYS A 338 -5.55 0.21 5.75
CA LYS A 338 -6.31 -0.10 6.97
C LYS A 338 -7.82 -0.28 6.72
N ARG A 339 -8.46 0.61 5.97
CA ARG A 339 -9.91 0.47 5.64
C ARG A 339 -10.17 -0.70 4.70
N ARG A 340 -9.28 -0.94 3.74
CA ARG A 340 -9.35 -2.00 2.74
C ARG A 340 -9.36 -3.38 3.39
N GLU A 341 -8.38 -3.68 4.24
CA GLU A 341 -8.27 -4.99 4.90
C GLU A 341 -9.50 -5.29 5.76
N ARG A 342 -9.98 -4.29 6.52
CA ARG A 342 -11.18 -4.42 7.35
C ARG A 342 -12.45 -4.63 6.53
N ALA A 343 -12.64 -3.82 5.49
CA ALA A 343 -13.81 -3.93 4.62
C ALA A 343 -13.83 -5.28 3.89
N LYS A 344 -12.69 -5.75 3.40
CA LYS A 344 -12.55 -7.07 2.76
C LYS A 344 -13.01 -8.18 3.70
N GLY A 345 -12.51 -8.23 4.94
CA GLY A 345 -12.91 -9.27 5.89
C GLY A 345 -14.43 -9.29 6.17
N ILE A 346 -15.04 -8.12 6.37
CA ILE A 346 -16.49 -8.03 6.61
C ILE A 346 -17.28 -8.43 5.36
N ILE A 347 -16.92 -7.91 4.18
CA ILE A 347 -17.62 -8.20 2.93
C ILE A 347 -17.44 -9.66 2.51
N GLU A 348 -16.29 -10.27 2.78
CA GLU A 348 -16.04 -11.67 2.47
C GLU A 348 -17.01 -12.58 3.25
N VAL A 349 -17.20 -12.31 4.55
CA VAL A 349 -18.13 -13.08 5.39
C VAL A 349 -19.59 -12.74 5.10
N PHE A 350 -19.99 -11.47 5.26
CA PHE A 350 -21.39 -11.06 5.12
C PHE A 350 -21.88 -11.05 3.67
N GLY A 351 -21.01 -10.74 2.72
CA GLY A 351 -21.35 -10.78 1.30
C GLY A 351 -21.60 -12.21 0.82
N HIS A 352 -20.65 -13.12 1.03
CA HIS A 352 -20.77 -14.49 0.52
C HIS A 352 -21.69 -15.36 1.38
N ARG A 353 -21.48 -15.43 2.70
CA ARG A 353 -22.30 -16.28 3.59
C ARG A 353 -23.67 -15.68 3.83
N GLY A 354 -23.75 -14.36 3.99
CA GLY A 354 -25.05 -13.67 4.06
C GLY A 354 -25.84 -13.81 2.76
N GLY A 355 -25.19 -13.66 1.59
CA GLY A 355 -25.83 -13.90 0.30
C GLY A 355 -26.30 -15.36 0.13
N GLN A 356 -25.49 -16.34 0.55
CA GLN A 356 -25.88 -17.75 0.54
C GLN A 356 -27.10 -18.02 1.44
N ALA A 357 -27.15 -17.43 2.64
CA ALA A 357 -28.30 -17.54 3.54
C ALA A 357 -29.56 -16.92 2.93
N VAL A 358 -29.46 -15.72 2.35
CA VAL A 358 -30.57 -15.03 1.67
C VAL A 358 -31.07 -15.85 0.48
N ALA A 359 -30.18 -16.34 -0.39
CA ALA A 359 -30.56 -17.23 -1.48
C ALA A 359 -31.25 -18.49 -0.99
N SER A 360 -30.74 -19.10 0.09
CA SER A 360 -31.35 -20.30 0.65
C SER A 360 -32.79 -20.05 1.10
N LEU A 361 -33.05 -18.93 1.78
CA LEU A 361 -34.40 -18.54 2.19
C LEU A 361 -35.30 -18.24 0.98
N LEU A 362 -34.77 -17.55 -0.04
CA LEU A 362 -35.49 -17.27 -1.28
C LEU A 362 -35.87 -18.56 -2.03
N ILE A 363 -34.94 -19.52 -2.12
CA ILE A 363 -35.20 -20.80 -2.77
C ILE A 363 -36.21 -21.62 -1.95
N ILE A 364 -36.10 -21.66 -0.62
CA ILE A 364 -37.08 -22.35 0.24
C ILE A 364 -38.48 -21.75 0.04
N ALA A 365 -38.60 -20.43 0.01
CA ALA A 365 -39.86 -19.75 -0.25
C ALA A 365 -40.40 -20.07 -1.65
N ALA A 366 -39.56 -20.01 -2.69
CA ALA A 366 -39.94 -20.32 -4.06
C ALA A 366 -40.39 -21.78 -4.23
N VAL A 367 -39.64 -22.74 -3.68
CA VAL A 367 -40.00 -24.17 -3.70
C VAL A 367 -41.27 -24.41 -2.89
N GLY A 368 -41.45 -23.74 -1.75
CA GLY A 368 -42.67 -23.81 -0.93
C GLY A 368 -43.91 -23.28 -1.64
N MET A 369 -43.74 -22.32 -2.56
CA MET A 369 -44.79 -21.81 -3.45
C MET A 369 -44.98 -22.67 -4.71
N GLY A 370 -44.19 -23.74 -4.90
CA GLY A 370 -44.28 -24.62 -6.06
C GLY A 370 -43.72 -24.03 -7.36
N LEU A 371 -42.79 -23.07 -7.28
CA LEU A 371 -42.18 -22.51 -8.49
C LEU A 371 -41.37 -23.57 -9.24
N THR A 372 -41.58 -23.63 -10.56
CA THR A 372 -40.82 -24.48 -11.48
C THR A 372 -39.41 -23.93 -11.71
N THR A 373 -38.50 -24.77 -12.20
CA THR A 373 -37.13 -24.37 -12.58
C THR A 373 -37.10 -23.22 -13.61
N GLN A 374 -38.05 -23.21 -14.55
CA GLN A 374 -38.21 -22.13 -15.52
C GLN A 374 -38.59 -20.80 -14.84
N GLN A 375 -39.51 -20.84 -13.87
CA GLN A 375 -39.87 -19.66 -13.08
C GLN A 375 -38.72 -19.17 -12.18
N LEU A 376 -37.89 -20.09 -11.66
CA LEU A 376 -36.64 -19.71 -10.99
C LEU A 376 -35.65 -19.03 -11.95
N GLY A 377 -35.68 -19.34 -13.24
CA GLY A 377 -34.96 -18.60 -14.28
C GLY A 377 -35.41 -17.14 -14.40
N ILE A 378 -36.71 -16.87 -14.25
CA ILE A 378 -37.25 -15.50 -14.22
C ILE A 378 -36.80 -14.77 -12.95
N VAL A 379 -36.85 -15.43 -11.78
CA VAL A 379 -36.33 -14.87 -10.53
C VAL A 379 -34.84 -14.55 -10.66
N LEU A 380 -34.06 -15.45 -11.26
CA LEU A 380 -32.64 -15.24 -11.53
C LEU A 380 -32.40 -14.04 -12.46
N LEU A 381 -33.25 -13.85 -13.47
CA LEU A 381 -33.17 -12.69 -14.37
C LEU A 381 -33.31 -11.36 -13.61
N PHE A 382 -34.29 -11.25 -12.70
CA PHE A 382 -34.44 -10.06 -11.86
C PHE A 382 -33.26 -9.88 -10.89
N LEU A 383 -32.75 -10.95 -10.30
CA LEU A 383 -31.56 -10.90 -9.43
C LEU A 383 -30.33 -10.42 -10.19
N VAL A 384 -30.14 -10.87 -11.43
CA VAL A 384 -29.01 -10.45 -12.27
C VAL A 384 -29.16 -9.01 -12.73
N ILE A 385 -30.37 -8.53 -13.04
CA ILE A 385 -30.61 -7.10 -13.30
C ILE A 385 -30.21 -6.27 -12.08
N ALA A 386 -30.67 -6.66 -10.88
CA ALA A 386 -30.29 -5.99 -9.64
C ALA A 386 -28.77 -6.02 -9.41
N TRP A 387 -28.10 -7.11 -9.75
CA TRP A 387 -26.65 -7.25 -9.67
C TRP A 387 -25.91 -6.32 -10.65
N VAL A 388 -26.36 -6.22 -11.90
CA VAL A 388 -25.81 -5.27 -12.89
C VAL A 388 -26.01 -3.83 -12.44
N VAL A 389 -27.18 -3.49 -11.92
CA VAL A 389 -27.45 -2.15 -11.37
C VAL A 389 -26.52 -1.84 -10.19
N ALA A 390 -26.29 -2.82 -9.30
CA ALA A 390 -25.34 -2.68 -8.20
C ALA A 390 -23.91 -2.40 -8.72
N ILE A 391 -23.47 -3.12 -9.76
CA ILE A 391 -22.17 -2.87 -10.43
C ILE A 391 -22.11 -1.44 -10.95
N MET A 392 -23.08 -1.01 -11.77
CA MET A 392 -23.10 0.35 -12.34
C MET A 392 -23.10 1.44 -11.26
N SER A 393 -23.76 1.18 -10.13
CA SER A 393 -23.82 2.14 -9.01
C SER A 393 -22.46 2.39 -8.35
N THR A 394 -21.50 1.46 -8.45
CA THR A 394 -20.15 1.63 -7.86
C THR A 394 -19.24 2.51 -8.71
N GLN A 395 -19.50 2.63 -10.02
CA GLN A 395 -18.59 3.28 -10.97
C GLN A 395 -18.37 4.77 -10.66
N ARG A 396 -19.45 5.54 -10.46
CA ARG A 396 -19.38 6.99 -10.22
C ARG A 396 -18.58 7.29 -8.95
N GLN A 397 -18.86 6.55 -7.88
CA GLN A 397 -18.20 6.74 -6.59
C GLN A 397 -16.76 6.25 -6.58
N TYR A 398 -16.44 5.17 -7.31
CA TYR A 398 -15.06 4.72 -7.51
C TYR A 398 -14.22 5.86 -8.10
N VAL A 399 -14.72 6.48 -9.19
CA VAL A 399 -14.06 7.60 -9.85
C VAL A 399 -13.94 8.80 -8.92
N ASP A 400 -14.98 9.15 -8.16
CA ASP A 400 -14.94 10.26 -7.20
C ASP A 400 -13.92 10.03 -6.08
N LEU A 401 -13.86 8.82 -5.54
CA LEU A 401 -12.95 8.46 -4.45
C LEU A 401 -11.49 8.42 -4.95
N PHE A 402 -11.28 7.93 -6.17
CA PHE A 402 -10.00 7.96 -6.85
C PHE A 402 -9.54 9.39 -7.16
N ARG A 403 -10.42 10.24 -7.72
CA ARG A 403 -10.16 11.68 -7.95
C ARG A 403 -9.82 12.41 -6.66
N ARG A 404 -10.55 12.16 -5.56
CA ARG A 404 -10.23 12.74 -4.24
C ARG A 404 -8.85 12.32 -3.72
N ARG A 405 -8.34 11.15 -4.09
CA ARG A 405 -6.98 10.71 -3.75
C ARG A 405 -5.92 11.38 -4.61
N LEU A 406 -6.15 11.44 -5.92
CA LEU A 406 -5.32 12.21 -6.85
C LEU A 406 -5.16 13.65 -6.38
N ARG A 407 -6.27 14.32 -6.05
CA ARG A 407 -6.30 15.70 -5.52
C ARG A 407 -5.51 15.89 -4.22
N ARG A 408 -5.35 14.85 -3.41
CA ARG A 408 -4.59 14.93 -2.15
C ARG A 408 -3.10 14.62 -2.33
N GLY A 409 -2.65 14.25 -3.53
CA GLY A 409 -1.27 13.82 -3.77
C GLY A 409 -0.88 12.55 -3.01
N VAL A 410 -1.86 11.85 -2.40
CA VAL A 410 -1.67 10.60 -1.66
C VAL A 410 -1.93 9.45 -2.62
N ILE A 411 -1.06 9.33 -3.63
CA ILE A 411 -0.88 8.05 -4.32
C ILE A 411 0.25 7.37 -3.56
N ASP A 412 -0.12 6.43 -2.71
CA ASP A 412 0.83 5.57 -2.02
C ASP A 412 1.55 4.70 -3.05
N THR A 413 2.75 5.16 -3.42
CA THR A 413 3.87 4.36 -3.98
C THR A 413 3.79 3.90 -5.44
N ARG A 414 4.99 3.93 -6.04
CA ARG A 414 5.50 3.44 -7.35
C ARG A 414 5.05 2.05 -7.85
N LEU A 415 4.08 1.38 -7.23
CA LEU A 415 3.74 -0.04 -7.46
C LEU A 415 2.30 -0.30 -7.95
N GLU A 416 1.45 0.72 -8.10
CA GLU A 416 0.05 0.54 -8.54
C GLU A 416 -0.25 1.04 -9.97
N LEU A 417 0.74 1.61 -10.68
CA LEU A 417 0.59 2.15 -12.06
C LEU A 417 1.63 1.60 -13.03
N GLU A 418 2.13 0.37 -12.81
CA GLU A 418 3.17 -0.22 -13.67
C GLU A 418 2.67 -0.65 -15.06
N GLU A 419 1.38 -0.56 -15.32
CA GLU A 419 0.82 -0.43 -16.67
C GLU A 419 -0.31 0.59 -16.55
N LEU A 420 -0.18 1.77 -17.18
CA LEU A 420 -1.32 2.65 -17.43
C LEU A 420 -2.31 1.86 -18.31
N ASP A 421 -3.20 1.10 -17.68
CA ASP A 421 -4.22 0.34 -18.38
C ASP A 421 -5.14 1.28 -19.16
N ARG A 422 -5.86 0.77 -20.16
CA ARG A 422 -6.79 1.59 -20.96
C ARG A 422 -7.78 2.38 -20.09
N HIS A 423 -8.14 1.86 -18.93
CA HIS A 423 -9.07 2.51 -18.03
C HIS A 423 -8.46 3.72 -17.30
N SER A 424 -7.22 3.60 -16.83
CA SER A 424 -6.45 4.70 -16.24
C SER A 424 -6.19 5.78 -17.29
N LEU A 425 -5.92 5.38 -18.55
CA LEU A 425 -5.83 6.32 -19.67
C LEU A 425 -7.16 7.03 -19.94
N ASP A 426 -8.29 6.32 -19.98
CA ASP A 426 -9.62 6.92 -20.15
C ASP A 426 -9.93 7.95 -19.05
N VAL A 427 -9.55 7.65 -17.80
CA VAL A 427 -9.73 8.56 -16.66
C VAL A 427 -8.81 9.78 -16.77
N LEU A 428 -7.55 9.58 -17.17
CA LEU A 428 -6.60 10.69 -17.40
C LEU A 428 -7.03 11.58 -18.57
N PHE A 429 -7.55 11.00 -19.66
CA PHE A 429 -8.14 11.76 -20.76
C PHE A 429 -9.39 12.53 -20.32
N SER A 430 -10.24 11.92 -19.49
CA SER A 430 -11.37 12.63 -18.89
C SER A 430 -10.91 13.76 -17.96
N ALA A 431 -9.79 13.60 -17.26
CA ALA A 431 -9.22 14.63 -16.39
C ALA A 431 -8.59 15.79 -17.19
N LEU A 432 -8.01 15.53 -18.37
CA LEU A 432 -7.53 16.58 -19.28
C LEU A 432 -8.66 17.50 -19.80
N ASN A 433 -9.91 17.02 -19.78
CA ASN A 433 -11.11 17.78 -20.16
C ASN A 433 -11.92 18.26 -18.94
N SER A 434 -11.34 18.28 -17.74
CA SER A 434 -12.02 18.72 -16.52
C SER A 434 -12.10 20.24 -16.45
N ASP A 435 -13.19 20.77 -15.86
CA ASP A 435 -13.35 22.21 -15.59
C ASP A 435 -12.45 22.71 -14.44
N GLN A 436 -11.65 21.83 -13.83
CA GLN A 436 -10.77 22.15 -12.69
C GLN A 436 -9.31 22.05 -13.09
N ASP A 437 -8.62 23.19 -13.11
CA ASP A 437 -7.22 23.35 -13.52
C ASP A 437 -6.26 22.35 -12.85
N LEU A 438 -6.42 22.14 -11.54
CA LEU A 438 -5.59 21.19 -10.77
C LEU A 438 -5.71 19.74 -11.25
N GLU A 439 -6.88 19.33 -11.75
CA GLU A 439 -7.07 17.97 -12.29
C GLU A 439 -6.40 17.82 -13.65
N VAL A 440 -6.46 18.87 -14.49
CA VAL A 440 -5.80 18.91 -15.79
C VAL A 440 -4.28 18.88 -15.61
N ILE A 441 -3.74 19.69 -14.69
CA ILE A 441 -2.30 19.72 -14.35
C ILE A 441 -1.84 18.37 -13.82
N ALA A 442 -2.58 17.76 -12.89
CA ALA A 442 -2.23 16.45 -12.35
C ALA A 442 -2.22 15.36 -13.44
N ALA A 443 -3.14 15.43 -14.42
CA ALA A 443 -3.14 14.52 -15.56
C ALA A 443 -1.92 14.72 -16.46
N ILE A 444 -1.56 15.97 -16.80
CA ILE A 444 -0.35 16.30 -17.56
C ILE A 444 0.90 15.75 -16.85
N ASP A 445 1.03 15.97 -15.54
CA ASP A 445 2.15 15.50 -14.73
C ASP A 445 2.28 13.97 -14.69
N ILE A 446 1.16 13.25 -14.76
CA ILE A 446 1.15 11.79 -14.81
C ILE A 446 1.59 11.32 -16.20
N PHE A 447 1.09 11.91 -17.28
CA PHE A 447 1.54 11.58 -18.64
C PHE A 447 3.04 11.85 -18.83
N ASP A 448 3.52 12.98 -18.33
CA ASP A 448 4.92 13.40 -18.41
C ASP A 448 5.86 12.47 -17.63
N ARG A 449 5.56 12.18 -16.36
CA ARG A 449 6.34 11.24 -15.52
C ARG A 449 6.45 9.83 -16.08
N HIS A 450 5.47 9.40 -16.87
CA HIS A 450 5.45 8.08 -17.51
C HIS A 450 5.96 8.10 -18.96
N GLY A 451 6.50 9.22 -19.45
CA GLY A 451 7.04 9.36 -20.80
C GLY A 451 5.98 9.20 -21.90
N LYS A 452 4.74 9.58 -21.63
CA LYS A 452 3.57 9.42 -22.50
C LYS A 452 2.95 10.75 -22.94
N VAL A 453 3.76 11.81 -23.00
CA VAL A 453 3.36 13.15 -23.48
C VAL A 453 2.78 13.12 -24.90
N GLU A 454 3.21 12.16 -25.72
CA GLU A 454 2.65 11.87 -27.06
C GLU A 454 1.12 11.67 -27.07
N LEU A 455 0.54 11.24 -25.95
CA LEU A 455 -0.90 11.04 -25.80
C LEU A 455 -1.66 12.32 -25.45
N ILE A 456 -1.00 13.36 -24.93
CA ILE A 456 -1.64 14.62 -24.58
C ILE A 456 -2.04 15.36 -25.87
N PRO A 457 -3.32 15.77 -26.04
CA PRO A 457 -3.73 16.57 -27.18
C PRO A 457 -3.12 17.98 -27.13
N VAL A 458 -2.57 18.46 -28.25
CA VAL A 458 -2.05 19.84 -28.37
C VAL A 458 -3.14 20.89 -28.08
N LEU A 459 -4.42 20.52 -28.24
CA LEU A 459 -5.57 21.36 -27.90
C LEU A 459 -5.60 21.85 -26.45
N VAL A 460 -4.91 21.17 -25.52
CA VAL A 460 -4.77 21.62 -24.13
C VAL A 460 -4.12 23.03 -24.04
N LEU A 461 -3.35 23.45 -25.05
CA LEU A 461 -2.79 24.81 -25.12
C LEU A 461 -3.82 25.93 -25.32
N TYR A 462 -5.07 25.59 -25.63
CA TYR A 462 -6.19 26.56 -25.70
C TYR A 462 -6.99 26.64 -24.39
N HIS A 463 -6.56 25.94 -23.34
CA HIS A 463 -7.25 25.96 -22.05
C HIS A 463 -7.30 27.39 -21.47
N PRO A 464 -8.43 27.82 -20.86
CA PRO A 464 -8.57 29.20 -20.34
C PRO A 464 -7.56 29.54 -19.24
N SER A 465 -7.11 28.55 -18.46
CA SER A 465 -6.13 28.73 -17.39
C SER A 465 -4.69 28.86 -17.92
N THR A 466 -4.02 29.92 -17.51
CA THR A 466 -2.62 30.22 -17.85
C THR A 466 -1.66 29.19 -17.28
N GLU A 467 -1.95 28.68 -16.08
CA GLU A 467 -1.17 27.64 -15.39
C GLU A 467 -1.19 26.31 -16.17
N VAL A 468 -2.36 25.91 -16.69
CA VAL A 468 -2.51 24.73 -17.54
C VAL A 468 -1.76 24.88 -18.86
N ARG A 469 -1.89 26.05 -19.52
CA ARG A 469 -1.20 26.33 -20.79
C ARG A 469 0.33 26.32 -20.62
N SER A 470 0.85 26.94 -19.57
CA SER A 470 2.29 26.95 -19.27
C SER A 470 2.83 25.55 -18.99
N ARG A 471 2.13 24.78 -18.13
CA ARG A 471 2.56 23.42 -17.79
C ARG A 471 2.53 22.47 -18.99
N ALA A 472 1.55 22.61 -19.88
CA ALA A 472 1.48 21.85 -21.12
C ALA A 472 2.63 22.21 -22.09
N LEU A 473 2.98 23.49 -22.22
CA LEU A 473 4.14 23.93 -23.03
C LEU A 473 5.45 23.32 -22.53
N GLU A 474 5.64 23.28 -21.21
CA GLU A 474 6.80 22.63 -20.57
C GLU A 474 6.83 21.13 -20.86
N ALA A 475 5.72 20.42 -20.64
CA ALA A 475 5.64 18.98 -20.90
C ALA A 475 5.97 18.64 -22.37
N PHE A 476 5.45 19.42 -23.32
CA PHE A 476 5.76 19.21 -24.74
C PHE A 476 7.22 19.55 -25.08
N ALA A 477 7.80 20.57 -24.47
CA ALA A 477 9.21 20.95 -24.66
C ALA A 477 10.17 19.89 -24.10
N ASP A 478 9.92 19.41 -22.88
CA ASP A 478 10.72 18.37 -22.21
C ASP A 478 10.70 17.05 -22.99
N ALA A 479 9.54 16.70 -23.55
CA ALA A 479 9.38 15.54 -24.42
C ALA A 479 9.92 15.76 -25.85
N SER A 480 10.43 16.95 -26.17
CA SER A 480 10.85 17.34 -27.52
C SER A 480 9.76 17.11 -28.59
N ASP A 481 8.48 17.24 -28.20
CA ASP A 481 7.35 17.04 -29.10
C ASP A 481 7.29 18.19 -30.11
N ARG A 482 7.22 17.90 -31.40
CA ARG A 482 7.18 18.95 -32.44
C ARG A 482 5.77 19.41 -32.80
N ARG A 483 4.73 18.70 -32.34
CA ARG A 483 3.32 18.95 -32.72
C ARG A 483 2.81 20.29 -32.18
N PHE A 484 3.37 20.80 -31.08
CA PHE A 484 2.93 22.04 -30.46
C PHE A 484 3.49 23.31 -31.12
N ILE A 485 4.54 23.20 -31.94
CA ILE A 485 5.27 24.36 -32.52
C ILE A 485 4.34 25.37 -33.23
N PRO A 486 3.38 24.96 -34.10
CA PRO A 486 2.50 25.91 -34.78
C PRO A 486 1.60 26.70 -33.83
N VAL A 487 1.22 26.09 -32.70
CA VAL A 487 0.37 26.72 -31.69
C VAL A 487 1.21 27.63 -30.81
N ALA A 488 2.38 27.18 -30.33
CA ALA A 488 3.28 28.02 -29.53
C ALA A 488 3.76 29.27 -30.28
N ARG A 489 3.99 29.21 -31.60
CA ARG A 489 4.31 30.42 -32.39
C ARG A 489 3.22 31.48 -32.34
N ARG A 490 1.95 31.08 -32.29
CA ARG A 490 0.82 32.02 -32.13
C ARG A 490 0.74 32.58 -30.72
N MET A 491 1.14 31.78 -29.73
CA MET A 491 1.17 32.17 -28.32
C MET A 491 2.29 33.18 -27.99
N LEU A 492 3.25 33.42 -28.90
CA LEU A 492 4.20 34.53 -28.78
C LEU A 492 3.52 35.91 -28.81
N SER A 493 2.29 35.99 -29.32
CA SER A 493 1.47 37.21 -29.33
C SER A 493 0.29 37.13 -28.36
N ASP A 494 0.32 36.21 -27.37
CA ASP A 494 -0.71 36.09 -26.34
C ASP A 494 -0.79 37.37 -25.50
N GLU A 495 -1.98 37.73 -25.00
CA GLU A 495 -2.17 38.92 -24.16
C GLU A 495 -1.39 38.78 -22.84
N ASP A 496 -1.23 37.54 -22.35
CA ASP A 496 -0.53 37.23 -21.12
C ASP A 496 1.01 37.17 -21.32
N PRO A 497 1.80 38.04 -20.66
CA PRO A 497 3.25 38.05 -20.75
C PRO A 497 3.92 36.73 -20.32
N ASP A 498 3.35 36.01 -19.36
CA ASP A 498 3.91 34.75 -18.86
C ASP A 498 3.75 33.64 -19.89
N ILE A 499 2.65 33.66 -20.65
CA ILE A 499 2.41 32.72 -21.75
C ILE A 499 3.31 33.02 -22.95
N ARG A 500 3.53 34.29 -23.29
CA ARG A 500 4.52 34.67 -24.32
C ARG A 500 5.90 34.17 -23.94
N ALA A 501 6.30 34.37 -22.68
CA ALA A 501 7.59 33.90 -22.17
C ALA A 501 7.69 32.36 -22.15
N ALA A 502 6.65 31.65 -21.71
CA ALA A 502 6.60 30.19 -21.71
C ALA A 502 6.64 29.61 -23.12
N ALA A 503 5.91 30.21 -24.07
CA ALA A 503 5.91 29.81 -25.47
C ALA A 503 7.28 30.07 -26.12
N LEU A 504 7.91 31.21 -25.82
CA LEU A 504 9.26 31.51 -26.27
C LEU A 504 10.28 30.51 -25.71
N ARG A 505 10.25 30.21 -24.40
CA ARG A 505 11.11 29.19 -23.77
C ARG A 505 10.92 27.81 -24.41
N ALA A 506 9.67 27.35 -24.55
CA ALA A 506 9.35 26.05 -25.14
C ALA A 506 9.78 25.96 -26.62
N LEU A 507 9.59 27.03 -27.41
CA LEU A 507 10.05 27.07 -28.80
C LEU A 507 11.58 27.07 -28.90
N THR A 508 12.27 27.80 -28.02
CA THR A 508 13.74 27.89 -28.05
C THR A 508 14.39 26.56 -27.64
N ALA A 509 13.75 25.80 -26.74
CA ALA A 509 14.19 24.47 -26.34
C ALA A 509 14.13 23.44 -27.49
N VAL A 510 13.17 23.57 -28.41
CA VAL A 510 12.94 22.61 -29.50
C VAL A 510 13.50 23.09 -30.85
N VAL A 511 13.56 24.41 -31.09
CA VAL A 511 14.09 25.05 -32.30
C VAL A 511 14.91 26.30 -31.93
N PRO A 512 16.23 26.17 -31.72
CA PRO A 512 17.08 27.33 -31.48
C PRO A 512 17.23 28.16 -32.76
N SER A 513 16.77 29.42 -32.76
CA SER A 513 16.92 30.36 -33.88
C SER A 513 17.41 31.74 -33.42
N ARG A 514 18.22 32.40 -34.25
CA ARG A 514 18.92 33.66 -33.91
C ARG A 514 17.98 34.86 -33.79
N GLU A 515 16.87 34.86 -34.52
CA GLU A 515 15.84 35.91 -34.52
C GLU A 515 15.04 35.94 -33.19
N LEU A 516 14.63 34.77 -32.68
CA LEU A 516 13.97 34.63 -31.36
C LEU A 516 14.89 35.02 -30.18
N LEU A 517 16.21 35.00 -30.40
CA LEU A 517 17.21 35.42 -29.43
C LEU A 517 17.38 36.95 -29.36
N GLN A 518 17.17 37.67 -30.46
CA GLN A 518 17.23 39.14 -30.48
C GLN A 518 15.97 39.76 -29.87
N GLU A 519 14.79 39.16 -30.09
CA GLU A 519 13.52 39.58 -29.48
C GLU A 519 13.54 39.45 -27.93
N LYS A 520 14.38 38.54 -27.41
CA LYS A 520 14.66 38.36 -25.97
C LYS A 520 15.52 39.49 -25.37
N LEU A 521 16.41 40.08 -26.16
CA LEU A 521 17.39 41.08 -25.71
C LEU A 521 16.79 42.50 -25.61
N ASP A 522 15.78 42.85 -26.43
CA ASP A 522 15.16 44.20 -26.38
C ASP A 522 14.25 44.43 -25.16
N VAL A 523 13.80 43.36 -24.49
CA VAL A 523 13.05 43.45 -23.22
C VAL A 523 13.96 43.82 -22.04
N GLU A 524 15.28 43.59 -22.16
CA GLU A 524 16.27 43.81 -21.09
C GLU A 524 16.62 45.29 -20.83
N ALA A 525 16.12 46.24 -21.64
CA ALA A 525 16.34 47.69 -21.44
C ALA A 525 15.67 48.30 -20.17
N SER A 526 15.19 47.46 -19.25
CA SER A 526 14.45 47.72 -18.00
C SER A 526 15.27 48.35 -16.83
N ILE A 527 16.35 49.08 -17.13
CA ILE A 527 17.40 49.53 -16.19
C ILE A 527 16.92 50.53 -15.10
N VAL A 528 15.70 51.07 -15.19
CA VAL A 528 15.10 51.99 -14.17
C VAL A 528 14.50 51.24 -12.96
N ARG A 529 14.21 49.95 -13.09
CA ARG A 529 13.51 49.13 -12.08
C ARG A 529 14.21 48.96 -10.72
N PRO A 530 15.55 48.82 -10.60
CA PRO A 530 16.13 48.33 -9.35
C PRO A 530 15.95 49.20 -8.11
N LYS A 531 15.99 50.52 -8.27
CA LYS A 531 15.85 51.45 -7.15
C LYS A 531 14.41 51.48 -6.60
N ALA A 532 13.41 51.47 -7.48
CA ALA A 532 12.00 51.46 -7.10
C ALA A 532 11.61 50.15 -6.39
N LEU A 533 12.19 49.01 -6.80
CA LEU A 533 11.91 47.72 -6.18
C LEU A 533 12.43 47.63 -4.75
N ILE A 534 13.60 48.21 -4.45
CA ILE A 534 14.13 48.26 -3.08
C ILE A 534 13.22 49.09 -2.14
N GLU A 535 12.56 50.13 -2.64
CA GLU A 535 11.60 50.90 -1.83
C GLU A 535 10.29 50.12 -1.63
N LEU A 536 9.80 49.45 -2.66
CA LEU A 536 8.54 48.69 -2.60
C LEU A 536 8.61 47.42 -1.74
N ILE A 537 9.79 46.78 -1.62
CA ILE A 537 9.94 45.56 -0.81
C ILE A 537 9.81 45.83 0.71
N ALA A 538 9.97 47.10 1.11
CA ALA A 538 9.79 47.58 2.46
C ALA A 538 8.32 47.85 2.84
N SER A 539 7.37 47.69 1.90
CA SER A 539 5.93 47.79 2.16
C SER A 539 5.44 46.77 3.21
N ASP A 540 4.39 47.12 3.95
CA ASP A 540 3.71 46.23 4.90
C ASP A 540 2.68 45.30 4.21
N ASP A 541 2.39 45.50 2.92
CA ASP A 541 1.45 44.68 2.16
C ASP A 541 2.16 43.49 1.48
N ASP A 542 1.84 42.27 1.91
CA ASP A 542 2.45 41.04 1.39
C ASP A 542 2.14 40.79 -0.10
N ALA A 543 1.01 41.28 -0.64
CA ALA A 543 0.73 41.18 -2.08
C ALA A 543 1.67 42.08 -2.89
N VAL A 544 1.91 43.30 -2.42
CA VAL A 544 2.87 44.24 -3.02
C VAL A 544 4.28 43.67 -2.95
N ARG A 545 4.65 43.06 -1.83
CA ARG A 545 5.97 42.42 -1.67
C ARG A 545 6.13 41.21 -2.58
N LEU A 546 5.10 40.40 -2.78
CA LEU A 546 5.15 39.25 -3.66
C LEU A 546 5.42 39.67 -5.12
N GLU A 547 4.70 40.68 -5.61
CA GLU A 547 4.93 41.23 -6.94
C GLU A 547 6.30 41.91 -7.05
N THR A 548 6.74 42.59 -5.99
CA THR A 548 8.08 43.19 -5.94
C THR A 548 9.17 42.12 -6.02
N LEU A 549 9.01 40.99 -5.34
CA LEU A 549 9.95 39.87 -5.39
C LEU A 549 10.02 39.24 -6.79
N ARG A 550 8.88 39.07 -7.48
CA ARG A 550 8.85 38.61 -8.88
C ARG A 550 9.55 39.59 -9.81
N ALA A 551 9.35 40.88 -9.60
CA ALA A 551 10.04 41.91 -10.36
C ALA A 551 11.56 41.95 -10.08
N MET A 552 11.98 41.70 -8.84
CA MET A 552 13.40 41.55 -8.47
C MET A 552 14.03 40.30 -9.09
N GLU A 553 13.28 39.19 -9.19
CA GLU A 553 13.72 37.97 -9.87
C GLU A 553 13.91 38.18 -11.38
N GLY A 554 12.98 38.90 -12.03
CA GLY A 554 13.06 39.21 -13.46
C GLY A 554 14.11 40.27 -13.81
N SER A 555 14.70 40.95 -12.82
CA SER A 555 15.72 41.99 -12.99
C SER A 555 16.77 41.90 -11.87
N PRO A 556 17.54 40.82 -11.78
CA PRO A 556 18.41 40.54 -10.64
C PRO A 556 19.51 41.59 -10.45
N ASP A 557 19.68 42.04 -9.20
CA ASP A 557 20.70 43.00 -8.81
C ASP A 557 21.27 42.64 -7.42
N PRO A 558 22.60 42.55 -7.23
CA PRO A 558 23.21 42.21 -5.95
C PRO A 558 22.79 43.11 -4.78
N ARG A 559 22.36 44.36 -5.04
CA ARG A 559 21.88 45.29 -4.01
C ARG A 559 20.62 44.79 -3.29
N TYR A 560 19.87 43.86 -3.87
CA TYR A 560 18.66 43.32 -3.22
C TYR A 560 18.97 42.36 -2.07
N LEU A 561 20.16 41.77 -2.02
CA LEU A 561 20.50 40.67 -1.11
C LEU A 561 20.23 40.98 0.37
N ALA A 562 20.55 42.20 0.82
CA ALA A 562 20.31 42.64 2.19
C ALA A 562 18.82 42.64 2.57
N HIS A 563 17.94 42.86 1.61
CA HIS A 563 16.49 42.87 1.79
C HIS A 563 15.85 41.49 1.57
N LEU A 564 16.43 40.66 0.71
CA LEU A 564 15.92 39.34 0.36
C LEU A 564 16.24 38.26 1.40
N LEU A 565 17.44 38.28 2.00
CA LEU A 565 17.87 37.23 2.94
C LEU A 565 16.96 37.10 4.18
N PRO A 566 16.50 38.18 4.84
CA PRO A 566 15.54 38.08 5.94
C PRO A 566 14.21 37.42 5.54
N LEU A 567 13.75 37.63 4.30
CA LEU A 567 12.49 37.11 3.78
C LEU A 567 12.50 35.60 3.56
N LEU A 568 13.67 34.96 3.49
CA LEU A 568 13.78 33.50 3.55
C LEU A 568 13.19 32.90 4.85
N GLY A 569 13.09 33.70 5.91
CA GLY A 569 12.44 33.33 7.17
C GLY A 569 10.90 33.34 7.10
N ASN A 570 10.32 34.24 6.31
CA ASN A 570 8.87 34.41 6.13
C ASN A 570 8.28 33.18 5.40
N SER A 571 7.09 32.69 5.79
CA SER A 571 6.43 31.54 5.16
C SER A 571 5.88 31.82 3.78
N ASP A 572 5.24 32.96 3.64
CA ASP A 572 4.38 33.30 2.53
C ASP A 572 5.22 33.88 1.38
N LEU A 573 6.25 34.66 1.73
CA LEU A 573 7.19 35.27 0.77
C LEU A 573 8.39 34.38 0.41
N ARG A 574 8.54 33.22 1.08
CA ARG A 574 9.77 32.40 1.02
C ARG A 574 10.17 31.95 -0.37
N ALA A 575 9.17 31.53 -1.15
CA ALA A 575 9.40 30.93 -2.46
C ALA A 575 9.90 32.01 -3.43
N ALA A 576 9.18 33.12 -3.52
CA ALA A 576 9.54 34.26 -4.35
C ALA A 576 10.89 34.88 -3.93
N ALA A 577 11.13 35.05 -2.62
CA ALA A 577 12.42 35.54 -2.13
C ALA A 577 13.58 34.60 -2.49
N ARG A 578 13.36 33.28 -2.48
CA ARG A 578 14.38 32.32 -2.91
C ARG A 578 14.69 32.45 -4.38
N SER A 579 13.68 32.52 -5.23
CA SER A 579 13.88 32.64 -6.68
C SER A 579 14.62 33.94 -7.02
N ALA A 580 14.25 35.07 -6.39
CA ALA A 580 14.97 36.33 -6.54
C ALA A 580 16.43 36.27 -6.07
N VAL A 581 16.72 35.59 -4.96
CA VAL A 581 18.11 35.38 -4.49
C VAL A 581 18.92 34.55 -5.49
N VAL A 582 18.33 33.49 -6.07
CA VAL A 582 19.02 32.62 -7.03
C VAL A 582 19.28 33.34 -8.35
N ALA A 583 18.34 34.17 -8.82
CA ALA A 583 18.48 34.96 -10.04
C ALA A 583 19.68 35.92 -10.01
N ILE A 584 20.15 36.34 -8.83
CA ILE A 584 21.31 37.22 -8.65
C ILE A 584 22.64 36.53 -9.01
N GLY A 585 22.74 35.20 -8.87
CA GLY A 585 23.93 34.46 -9.27
C GLY A 585 25.03 34.37 -8.18
N PRO A 586 26.31 34.25 -8.54
CA PRO A 586 27.40 33.88 -7.63
C PRO A 586 27.56 34.77 -6.39
N GLU A 587 27.30 36.07 -6.50
CA GLU A 587 27.33 37.02 -5.38
C GLU A 587 26.33 36.65 -4.28
N ALA A 588 25.18 36.10 -4.67
CA ALA A 588 24.18 35.61 -3.74
C ALA A 588 24.65 34.36 -3.00
N LEU A 589 25.41 33.48 -3.65
CA LEU A 589 25.98 32.29 -3.04
C LEU A 589 26.97 32.66 -1.91
N VAL A 590 27.84 33.65 -2.16
CA VAL A 590 28.76 34.19 -1.15
C VAL A 590 28.00 34.78 0.04
N ALA A 591 26.97 35.58 -0.21
CA ALA A 591 26.14 36.16 0.85
C ALA A 591 25.39 35.09 1.68
N LEU A 592 24.96 33.99 1.04
CA LEU A 592 24.34 32.85 1.73
C LEU A 592 25.33 32.08 2.59
N ASP A 593 26.57 31.86 2.11
CA ASP A 593 27.65 31.25 2.89
C ASP A 593 27.94 32.07 4.16
N GLU A 594 28.15 33.38 4.01
CA GLU A 594 28.38 34.30 5.14
C GLU A 594 27.21 34.31 6.14
N ALA A 595 25.97 34.36 5.64
CA ALA A 595 24.78 34.35 6.48
C ALA A 595 24.59 33.03 7.23
N LEU A 596 24.99 31.89 6.64
CA LEU A 596 24.97 30.59 7.31
C LEU A 596 26.08 30.48 8.36
N ARG A 597 27.27 31.05 8.09
CA ARG A 597 28.41 31.08 9.01
C ARG A 597 28.14 31.93 10.25
N ASN A 598 27.43 33.05 10.09
CA ASN A 598 27.16 34.00 11.17
C ASN A 598 26.12 33.44 12.19
N PRO A 599 26.50 33.20 13.47
CA PRO A 599 25.59 32.71 14.49
C PRO A 599 24.46 33.68 14.84
N SER A 600 24.68 34.99 14.63
CA SER A 600 23.71 36.05 14.92
C SER A 600 22.58 36.13 13.89
N THR A 601 22.73 35.46 12.73
CA THR A 601 21.65 35.37 11.73
C THR A 601 20.45 34.67 12.33
N ASN A 602 19.25 35.20 12.09
CA ASN A 602 18.00 34.64 12.62
C ASN A 602 17.88 33.12 12.34
N ARG A 603 17.61 32.33 13.39
CA ARG A 603 17.52 30.86 13.30
C ARG A 603 16.54 30.36 12.24
N LYS A 604 15.42 31.05 12.03
CA LYS A 604 14.44 30.70 10.99
C LYS A 604 15.03 30.87 9.59
N VAL A 605 15.87 31.87 9.38
CA VAL A 605 16.57 32.15 8.11
C VAL A 605 17.69 31.13 7.90
N ARG A 606 18.58 30.91 8.89
CA ARG A 606 19.70 29.93 8.81
C ARG A 606 19.23 28.54 8.41
N ARG A 607 18.08 28.09 8.91
CA ARG A 607 17.49 26.78 8.56
C ARG A 607 16.94 26.67 7.12
N ARG A 608 16.86 27.78 6.39
CA ARG A 608 16.34 27.84 5.01
C ARG A 608 17.45 28.03 3.99
N ILE A 609 18.56 28.67 4.38
CA ILE A 609 19.74 28.89 3.55
C ILE A 609 20.23 27.62 2.84
N PRO A 610 20.37 26.44 3.49
CA PRO A 610 20.89 25.26 2.79
C PRO A 610 20.11 24.85 1.55
N HIS A 611 18.77 25.01 1.57
CA HIS A 611 17.94 24.69 0.41
C HIS A 611 18.04 25.74 -0.70
N THR A 612 18.47 26.95 -0.38
CA THR A 612 18.74 27.98 -1.38
C THR A 612 20.12 27.78 -1.99
N ILE A 613 21.13 27.38 -1.21
CA ILE A 613 22.50 27.12 -1.69
C ILE A 613 22.52 26.03 -2.80
N ILE A 614 21.72 24.97 -2.67
CA ILE A 614 21.69 23.89 -3.68
C ILE A 614 21.06 24.26 -5.03
N LEU A 615 20.58 25.50 -5.18
CA LEU A 615 20.05 26.01 -6.45
C LEU A 615 21.14 26.72 -7.29
N PHE A 616 22.36 26.83 -6.77
CA PHE A 616 23.53 27.38 -7.47
C PHE A 616 24.39 26.25 -8.09
N ASP A 617 25.62 26.57 -8.53
CA ASP A 617 26.55 25.57 -9.05
C ASP A 617 26.68 24.41 -8.08
N SER A 618 26.49 23.22 -8.63
CA SER A 618 26.35 22.00 -7.88
C SER A 618 27.55 21.70 -6.99
N GLN A 619 28.79 21.81 -7.48
CA GLN A 619 29.93 21.35 -6.69
C GLN A 619 30.28 22.37 -5.61
N ASP A 620 30.27 23.66 -5.93
CA ASP A 620 30.49 24.75 -4.96
C ASP A 620 29.43 24.71 -3.84
N ALA A 621 28.17 24.46 -4.19
CA ALA A 621 27.09 24.30 -3.22
C ALA A 621 27.33 23.11 -2.28
N ALA A 622 27.82 21.97 -2.77
CA ALA A 622 28.15 20.83 -1.92
C ALA A 622 29.33 21.14 -0.99
N ASP A 623 30.39 21.75 -1.51
CA ASP A 623 31.60 22.03 -0.73
C ASP A 623 31.31 23.00 0.42
N ILE A 624 30.55 24.07 0.15
CA ILE A 624 30.06 25.01 1.17
C ILE A 624 29.23 24.26 2.23
N LEU A 625 28.28 23.42 1.79
CA LEU A 625 27.41 22.70 2.71
C LEU A 625 28.16 21.66 3.55
N LEU A 626 29.18 20.99 3.01
CA LEU A 626 30.02 20.05 3.75
C LEU A 626 30.88 20.77 4.80
N GLU A 627 31.46 21.93 4.48
CA GLU A 627 32.19 22.76 5.44
C GLU A 627 31.30 23.18 6.61
N HIS A 628 30.07 23.63 6.32
CA HIS A 628 29.10 23.98 7.36
C HIS A 628 28.61 22.77 8.15
N LEU A 629 28.45 21.60 7.52
CA LEU A 629 28.03 20.38 8.22
C LEU A 629 29.01 20.02 9.34
N ASP A 630 30.30 20.23 9.11
CA ASP A 630 31.36 19.91 10.07
C ASP A 630 31.40 20.88 11.26
N ARG A 631 31.24 22.18 10.98
CA ARG A 631 31.37 23.24 12.01
C ARG A 631 30.06 23.55 12.74
N GLU A 632 28.92 23.31 12.12
CA GLU A 632 27.61 23.69 12.67
C GLU A 632 27.30 22.93 13.97
N ARG A 633 26.92 23.69 15.00
CA ARG A 633 26.60 23.16 16.33
C ARG A 633 25.11 22.86 16.46
N GLU A 634 24.25 23.60 15.76
CA GLU A 634 22.80 23.45 15.84
C GLU A 634 22.31 22.23 15.03
N GLY A 635 21.77 21.23 15.73
CA GLY A 635 21.25 20.02 15.08
C GLY A 635 20.10 20.27 14.08
N GLY A 636 19.35 21.36 14.25
CA GLY A 636 18.29 21.75 13.31
C GLY A 636 18.82 22.23 11.97
N VAL A 637 19.93 22.99 11.97
CA VAL A 637 20.59 23.47 10.75
C VAL A 637 21.33 22.32 10.06
N ARG A 638 22.06 21.48 10.81
CA ARG A 638 22.69 20.27 10.27
C ARG A 638 21.71 19.36 9.52
N LEU A 639 20.51 19.15 10.06
CA LEU A 639 19.49 18.35 9.37
C LEU A 639 19.07 18.99 8.03
N LYS A 640 19.00 20.33 7.97
CA LYS A 640 18.68 21.05 6.73
C LYS A 640 19.80 20.97 5.72
N ILE A 641 21.06 21.01 6.17
CA ILE A 641 22.24 20.77 5.34
C ILE A 641 22.22 19.35 4.76
N VAL A 642 22.05 18.31 5.58
CA VAL A 642 21.98 16.91 5.11
C VAL A 642 20.84 16.70 4.10
N ARG A 643 19.66 17.27 4.35
CA ARG A 643 18.53 17.19 3.40
C ARG A 643 18.80 17.95 2.10
N ALA A 644 19.55 19.06 2.16
CA ALA A 644 19.91 19.83 0.99
C ALA A 644 20.93 19.06 0.13
N LEU A 645 22.00 18.54 0.74
CA LEU A 645 22.96 17.65 0.08
C LEU A 645 22.28 16.44 -0.57
N GLY A 646 21.28 15.84 0.09
CA GLY A 646 20.58 14.68 -0.46
C GLY A 646 19.71 15.02 -1.67
N ARG A 647 19.13 16.22 -1.71
CA ARG A 647 18.42 16.72 -2.90
C ARG A 647 19.38 17.02 -4.04
N LEU A 648 20.53 17.62 -3.70
CA LEU A 648 21.57 17.96 -4.66
C LEU A 648 22.13 16.69 -5.34
N GLN A 649 22.52 15.68 -4.56
CA GLN A 649 22.99 14.39 -5.07
C GLN A 649 21.93 13.64 -5.89
N ALA A 650 20.65 13.73 -5.50
CA ALA A 650 19.55 13.11 -6.27
C ALA A 650 19.31 13.79 -7.62
N THR A 651 19.56 15.10 -7.71
CA THR A 651 19.43 15.89 -8.94
C THR A 651 20.67 15.75 -9.83
N GLN A 652 21.84 15.62 -9.21
CA GLN A 652 23.13 15.51 -9.87
C GLN A 652 23.99 14.39 -9.26
N PRO A 653 23.85 13.15 -9.77
CA PRO A 653 24.56 11.99 -9.22
C PRO A 653 26.08 12.03 -9.35
N SER A 654 26.62 12.90 -10.22
CA SER A 654 28.06 13.07 -10.45
C SER A 654 28.78 13.88 -9.37
N ILE A 655 28.04 14.44 -8.40
CA ILE A 655 28.62 15.30 -7.36
C ILE A 655 29.52 14.52 -6.41
N VAL A 656 30.67 15.10 -6.07
CA VAL A 656 31.64 14.46 -5.17
C VAL A 656 31.36 14.93 -3.75
N LEU A 657 31.04 13.99 -2.86
CA LEU A 657 30.88 14.23 -1.43
C LEU A 657 32.03 13.56 -0.66
N ASP A 658 32.59 14.24 0.34
CA ASP A 658 33.64 13.69 1.20
C ASP A 658 33.09 12.55 2.10
N ASP A 659 33.31 11.30 1.69
CA ASP A 659 32.90 10.11 2.46
C ASP A 659 33.58 10.01 3.84
N ALA A 660 34.79 10.55 4.02
CA ALA A 660 35.45 10.54 5.33
C ALA A 660 34.71 11.47 6.31
N LEU A 661 34.37 12.68 5.88
CA LEU A 661 33.56 13.63 6.64
C LEU A 661 32.17 13.04 6.94
N LEU A 662 31.48 12.51 5.92
CA LEU A 662 30.15 11.92 6.10
C LEU A 662 30.14 10.73 7.08
N ARG A 663 31.17 9.87 7.05
CA ARG A 663 31.35 8.79 8.03
C ARG A 663 31.53 9.33 9.45
N GLY A 664 32.34 10.37 9.62
CA GLY A 664 32.54 11.05 10.91
C GLY A 664 31.23 11.62 11.46
N GLN A 665 30.48 12.34 10.62
CA GLN A 665 29.19 12.94 10.99
C GLN A 665 28.11 11.90 11.30
N LEU A 666 28.09 10.78 10.57
CA LEU A 666 27.17 9.67 10.80
C LEU A 666 27.45 9.00 12.15
N ARG A 667 28.73 8.69 12.44
CA ARG A 667 29.15 8.15 13.73
C ARG A 667 28.80 9.12 14.87
N GLY A 668 29.10 10.41 14.71
CA GLY A 668 28.75 11.44 15.70
C GLY A 668 27.24 11.56 15.94
N SER A 669 26.42 11.43 14.90
CA SER A 669 24.96 11.44 15.01
C SER A 669 24.43 10.23 15.78
N LEU A 670 24.97 9.03 15.55
CA LEU A 670 24.58 7.83 16.30
C LEU A 670 25.06 7.86 17.76
N LEU A 671 26.28 8.33 18.03
CA LEU A 671 26.76 8.55 19.39
C LEU A 671 25.87 9.55 20.15
N ARG A 672 25.39 10.60 19.46
CA ARG A 672 24.43 11.53 20.04
C ARG A 672 23.08 10.87 20.37
N VAL A 673 22.59 9.95 19.53
CA VAL A 673 21.38 9.18 19.84
C VAL A 673 21.59 8.33 21.09
N ILE A 674 22.74 7.66 21.21
CA ILE A 674 23.09 6.85 22.38
C ILE A 674 23.11 7.70 23.65
N GLN A 675 23.76 8.87 23.61
CA GLN A 675 23.79 9.80 24.76
C GLN A 675 22.38 10.23 25.19
N LEU A 676 21.52 10.59 24.24
CA LEU A 676 20.14 11.01 24.53
C LEU A 676 19.32 9.86 25.14
N LEU A 677 19.47 8.64 24.61
CA LEU A 677 18.83 7.44 25.17
C LEU A 677 19.28 7.15 26.60
N GLN A 678 20.54 7.45 26.95
CA GLN A 678 21.06 7.28 28.31
C GLN A 678 20.52 8.32 29.27
N TRP A 679 20.46 9.58 28.86
CA TRP A 679 19.80 10.62 29.65
C TRP A 679 18.33 10.28 29.88
N ARG A 680 17.62 9.80 28.86
CA ARG A 680 16.23 9.37 29.02
C ARG A 680 16.11 8.16 29.95
N ALA A 681 16.98 7.16 29.82
CA ALA A 681 17.02 6.02 30.72
C ALA A 681 17.27 6.42 32.18
N ALA A 682 18.11 7.43 32.43
CA ALA A 682 18.38 7.94 33.76
C ALA A 682 17.15 8.65 34.36
N LEU A 683 16.38 9.39 33.55
CA LEU A 683 15.11 10.01 33.95
C LEU A 683 13.97 9.01 34.15
N GLU A 684 13.99 7.87 33.47
CA GLU A 684 12.98 6.80 33.57
C GLU A 684 13.33 5.76 34.64
N SER A 685 14.45 5.92 35.35
CA SER A 685 14.90 4.95 36.35
C SER A 685 14.03 4.99 37.63
N ASN A 686 13.81 3.81 38.23
CA ASN A 686 13.04 3.67 39.47
C ASN A 686 13.68 4.50 40.59
N GLY A 687 12.93 5.43 41.17
CA GLY A 687 13.38 6.32 42.25
C GLY A 687 13.63 7.77 41.84
N THR A 688 13.38 8.12 40.57
CA THR A 688 13.42 9.51 40.10
C THR A 688 12.14 10.27 40.48
N PRO A 689 12.23 11.54 40.91
CA PRO A 689 11.06 12.36 41.19
C PRO A 689 10.26 12.65 39.90
N ASP A 690 8.97 12.33 39.90
CA ASP A 690 8.08 12.62 38.78
C ASP A 690 7.61 14.08 38.85
N THR A 691 8.44 15.00 38.36
CA THR A 691 8.12 16.43 38.29
C THR A 691 7.73 16.86 36.88
N ALA A 692 7.06 18.02 36.77
CA ALA A 692 6.67 18.57 35.47
C ALA A 692 7.91 18.82 34.56
N ASP A 693 9.05 19.21 35.14
CA ASP A 693 10.29 19.39 34.40
C ASP A 693 10.89 18.07 33.94
N ALA A 694 10.78 17.00 34.74
CA ALA A 694 11.22 15.67 34.34
C ALA A 694 10.43 15.16 33.12
N GLU A 695 9.11 15.42 33.08
CA GLU A 695 8.27 15.13 31.91
C GLU A 695 8.69 15.98 30.69
N LEU A 696 8.89 17.30 30.87
CA LEU A 696 9.34 18.18 29.79
C LEU A 696 10.71 17.77 29.25
N LEU A 697 11.65 17.33 30.10
CA LEU A 697 12.92 16.76 29.68
C LEU A 697 12.73 15.47 28.90
N ARG A 698 11.86 14.55 29.35
CA ARG A 698 11.57 13.31 28.62
C ARG A 698 11.05 13.59 27.21
N VAL A 699 10.08 14.50 27.06
CA VAL A 699 9.56 14.92 25.75
C VAL A 699 10.64 15.59 24.90
N ALA A 700 11.42 16.50 25.47
CA ALA A 700 12.49 17.19 24.76
C ALA A 700 13.59 16.22 24.30
N LEU A 701 13.96 15.23 25.11
CA LEU A 701 14.93 14.19 24.75
C LEU A 701 14.41 13.30 23.62
N GLN A 702 13.16 12.84 23.69
CA GLN A 702 12.51 12.08 22.63
C GLN A 702 12.53 12.82 21.27
N ASP A 703 12.19 14.11 21.28
CA ASP A 703 12.24 14.95 20.07
C ASP A 703 13.67 15.06 19.52
N LYS A 704 14.68 15.19 20.39
CA LYS A 704 16.08 15.30 19.98
C LYS A 704 16.64 13.96 19.50
N GLU A 705 16.22 12.84 20.09
CA GLU A 705 16.56 11.49 19.62
C GLU A 705 16.06 11.29 18.20
N ARG A 706 14.76 11.56 17.97
CA ARG A 706 14.14 11.45 16.65
C ARG A 706 14.86 12.31 15.62
N ALA A 707 15.18 13.56 15.97
CA ALA A 707 15.91 14.46 15.09
C ALA A 707 17.37 14.01 14.83
N ALA A 708 18.02 13.34 15.79
CA ALA A 708 19.36 12.80 15.63
C ALA A 708 19.39 11.53 14.78
N LEU A 709 18.41 10.63 14.97
CA LEU A 709 18.20 9.48 14.12
C LEU A 709 17.89 9.90 12.69
N GLU A 710 16.97 10.86 12.49
CA GLU A 710 16.65 11.34 11.14
C GLU A 710 17.89 11.90 10.42
N ARG A 711 18.79 12.59 11.14
CA ARG A 711 20.09 13.02 10.57
C ARG A 711 20.97 11.83 10.20
N ALA A 712 21.07 10.81 11.05
CA ALA A 712 21.83 9.60 10.74
C ALA A 712 21.29 8.88 9.49
N PHE A 713 19.97 8.76 9.34
CA PHE A 713 19.36 8.21 8.13
C PHE A 713 19.60 9.08 6.89
N GLY A 714 19.54 10.40 7.01
CA GLY A 714 19.92 11.30 5.93
C GLY A 714 21.38 11.12 5.49
N LEU A 715 22.30 10.99 6.45
CA LEU A 715 23.73 10.77 6.20
C LEU A 715 24.00 9.38 5.58
N MET A 716 23.24 8.35 5.98
CA MET A 716 23.30 7.04 5.31
C MET A 716 22.84 7.14 3.86
N GLY A 717 21.76 7.89 3.59
CA GLY A 717 21.29 8.15 2.23
C GLY A 717 22.32 8.86 1.34
N LEU A 718 23.14 9.76 1.89
CA LEU A 718 24.22 10.40 1.14
C LEU A 718 25.35 9.43 0.75
N ARG A 719 25.59 8.41 1.57
CA ARG A 719 26.64 7.41 1.36
C ARG A 719 26.18 6.21 0.52
N HIS A 720 24.87 6.01 0.47
CA HIS A 720 24.19 4.92 -0.25
C HIS A 720 23.07 5.49 -1.14
N PRO A 721 23.42 6.30 -2.16
CA PRO A 721 22.43 6.97 -3.01
C PRO A 721 21.52 6.01 -3.78
N GLU A 722 21.96 4.76 -3.96
CA GLU A 722 21.17 3.68 -4.56
C GLU A 722 19.96 3.25 -3.71
N GLU A 723 19.98 3.54 -2.40
CA GLU A 723 18.91 3.18 -1.46
C GLU A 723 18.19 4.42 -0.91
N ASN A 724 16.86 4.37 -0.84
CA ASN A 724 16.08 5.52 -0.36
C ASN A 724 15.94 5.53 1.16
N PHE A 725 16.99 5.93 1.87
CA PHE A 725 17.01 5.99 3.34
C PHE A 725 15.96 6.93 3.96
N ASN A 726 15.39 7.87 3.20
CA ASN A 726 14.24 8.67 3.67
C ASN A 726 12.97 7.80 3.80
N LEU A 727 12.76 6.87 2.88
CA LEU A 727 11.68 5.88 2.97
C LEU A 727 11.97 4.85 4.06
N VAL A 728 13.23 4.43 4.21
CA VAL A 728 13.64 3.53 5.30
C VAL A 728 13.34 4.17 6.66
N TRP A 729 13.72 5.43 6.87
CA TRP A 729 13.39 6.19 8.08
C TRP A 729 11.89 6.25 8.34
N ARG A 730 11.08 6.57 7.32
CA ARG A 730 9.62 6.58 7.44
C ARG A 730 9.05 5.20 7.77
N GLY A 731 9.60 4.14 7.18
CA GLY A 731 9.16 2.78 7.43
C GLY A 731 9.45 2.35 8.86
N VAL A 732 10.69 2.54 9.29
CA VAL A 732 11.18 2.20 10.64
C VAL A 732 10.46 3.00 11.73
N THR A 733 10.04 4.24 11.45
CA THR A 733 9.27 5.07 12.40
C THR A 733 7.76 5.02 12.21
N SER A 734 7.25 4.22 11.27
CA SER A 734 5.82 4.07 11.03
C SER A 734 5.18 3.17 12.09
N ASP A 735 3.92 3.41 12.45
CA ASP A 735 3.14 2.45 13.26
C ASP A 735 2.66 1.20 12.47
N ASN A 736 3.09 1.06 11.21
CA ASN A 736 2.69 -0.04 10.34
C ASN A 736 3.80 -1.10 10.35
N ALA A 737 3.50 -2.28 10.91
CA ALA A 737 4.43 -3.40 11.01
C ALA A 737 5.04 -3.82 9.66
N GLY A 738 4.28 -3.73 8.56
CA GLY A 738 4.77 -4.04 7.22
C GLY A 738 5.79 -3.01 6.71
N LEU A 739 5.56 -1.73 6.98
CA LEU A 739 6.53 -0.67 6.62
C LEU A 739 7.77 -0.70 7.53
N GLN A 740 7.61 -1.04 8.81
CA GLN A 740 8.73 -1.26 9.73
C GLN A 740 9.59 -2.45 9.26
N ALA A 741 8.97 -3.57 8.90
CA ALA A 741 9.67 -4.74 8.38
C ALA A 741 10.41 -4.45 7.08
N ALA A 742 9.78 -3.73 6.14
CA ALA A 742 10.42 -3.32 4.89
C ALA A 742 11.61 -2.37 5.13
N GLY A 743 11.47 -1.41 6.04
CA GLY A 743 12.58 -0.54 6.44
C GLY A 743 13.72 -1.32 7.08
N ARG A 744 13.42 -2.27 7.96
CA ARG A 744 14.41 -3.16 8.59
C ARG A 744 15.13 -4.04 7.56
N GLU A 745 14.42 -4.58 6.58
CA GLU A 745 15.01 -5.41 5.51
C GLU A 745 16.05 -4.63 4.70
N VAL A 746 15.76 -3.36 4.35
CA VAL A 746 16.73 -2.50 3.66
C VAL A 746 17.95 -2.25 4.55
N LEU A 747 17.76 -1.94 5.83
CA LEU A 747 18.89 -1.77 6.76
C LEU A 747 19.76 -3.04 6.87
N GLU A 748 19.13 -4.21 6.85
CA GLU A 748 19.83 -5.49 6.93
C GLU A 748 20.64 -5.83 5.68
N ALA A 749 20.15 -5.42 4.52
CA ALA A 749 20.78 -5.64 3.23
C ALA A 749 21.89 -4.63 2.91
N THR A 750 21.72 -3.37 3.31
CA THR A 750 22.63 -2.27 2.91
C THR A 750 23.77 -2.05 3.91
N LEU A 751 23.53 -2.24 5.21
CA LEU A 751 24.51 -1.87 6.24
C LEU A 751 25.40 -3.05 6.68
N PRO A 752 26.72 -2.85 6.85
CA PRO A 752 27.64 -3.91 7.24
C PRO A 752 27.77 -4.09 8.77
N GLY A 753 28.01 -5.33 9.18
CA GLY A 753 28.62 -5.70 10.48
C GLY A 753 27.96 -5.08 11.72
N SER A 754 28.79 -4.53 12.61
CA SER A 754 28.36 -3.92 13.87
C SER A 754 27.67 -2.56 13.69
N PHE A 755 27.90 -1.88 12.57
CA PHE A 755 27.21 -0.63 12.26
C PHE A 755 25.71 -0.85 12.02
N ARG A 756 25.36 -1.93 11.30
CA ARG A 756 23.97 -2.38 11.12
C ARG A 756 23.29 -2.65 12.46
N GLU A 757 23.97 -3.38 13.35
CA GLU A 757 23.43 -3.73 14.67
C GLU A 757 23.14 -2.47 15.50
N ALA A 758 24.06 -1.50 15.50
CA ALA A 758 23.84 -0.23 16.16
C ALA A 758 22.58 0.49 15.64
N VAL A 759 22.44 0.63 14.32
CA VAL A 759 21.32 1.34 13.68
C VAL A 759 19.98 0.63 13.92
N LEU A 760 19.94 -0.70 13.81
CA LEU A 760 18.73 -1.48 14.05
C LEU A 760 18.23 -1.31 15.49
N VAL A 761 19.15 -1.38 16.46
CA VAL A 761 18.80 -1.31 17.87
C VAL A 761 18.39 0.10 18.31
N VAL A 762 19.09 1.14 17.85
CA VAL A 762 18.65 2.52 18.15
C VAL A 762 17.33 2.87 17.48
N SER A 763 16.92 2.12 16.45
CA SER A 763 15.67 2.35 15.74
C SER A 763 14.48 1.55 16.28
N ASP A 764 14.74 0.55 17.13
CA ASP A 764 13.70 -0.31 17.69
C ASP A 764 13.01 0.38 18.88
N ASN A 765 11.75 0.77 18.70
CA ASN A 765 10.98 1.44 19.74
C ASN A 765 10.35 0.47 20.76
N GLY A 766 10.45 -0.85 20.56
CA GLY A 766 9.90 -1.86 21.49
C GLY A 766 10.80 -2.16 22.69
N GLU A 767 12.07 -1.76 22.67
CA GLU A 767 13.05 -2.06 23.71
C GLU A 767 13.33 -0.83 24.62
N SER A 768 13.73 -1.09 25.87
CA SER A 768 14.00 0.00 26.84
C SER A 768 15.16 0.90 26.40
N PRO A 769 15.14 2.21 26.71
CA PRO A 769 16.18 3.14 26.25
C PRO A 769 17.57 2.75 26.74
N ALA A 770 17.66 2.23 27.98
CA ALA A 770 18.89 1.73 28.58
C ALA A 770 19.51 0.58 27.78
N ARG A 771 18.69 -0.39 27.36
CA ARG A 771 19.16 -1.56 26.60
C ARG A 771 19.58 -1.14 25.19
N ARG A 772 18.79 -0.30 24.54
CA ARG A 772 19.11 0.24 23.21
C ARG A 772 20.45 0.98 23.20
N ALA A 773 20.65 1.87 24.17
CA ALA A 773 21.90 2.61 24.31
C ALA A 773 23.11 1.69 24.52
N ARG A 774 22.99 0.68 25.40
CA ARG A 774 24.09 -0.24 25.73
C ARG A 774 24.54 -1.07 24.53
N ILE A 775 23.58 -1.68 23.82
CA ILE A 775 23.88 -2.54 22.68
C ILE A 775 24.44 -1.69 21.52
N ALA A 776 23.83 -0.54 21.23
CA ALA A 776 24.31 0.35 20.17
C ALA A 776 25.71 0.92 20.48
N ALA A 777 26.00 1.25 21.74
CA ALA A 777 27.32 1.67 22.19
C ALA A 777 28.37 0.57 21.97
N ALA A 778 28.08 -0.66 22.40
CA ALA A 778 28.96 -1.81 22.21
C ALA A 778 29.24 -2.06 20.72
N ALA A 779 28.19 -2.01 19.89
CA ALA A 779 28.29 -2.22 18.45
C ALA A 779 29.12 -1.13 17.73
N LEU A 780 29.13 0.11 18.24
CA LEU A 780 29.99 1.19 17.74
C LEU A 780 31.40 1.20 18.36
N GLY A 781 31.71 0.28 19.28
CA GLY A 781 32.98 0.26 20.03
C GLY A 781 33.13 1.44 20.99
N ALA A 782 32.01 2.00 21.45
CA ALA A 782 31.98 3.05 22.46
C ALA A 782 31.76 2.43 23.84
N THR A 783 32.66 2.67 24.78
CA THR A 783 32.44 2.35 26.19
C THR A 783 31.59 3.44 26.79
N VAL A 784 30.40 3.09 27.29
CA VAL A 784 29.54 4.08 27.92
C VAL A 784 29.01 3.56 29.25
N LYS A 785 29.37 4.26 30.32
CA LYS A 785 28.86 4.02 31.66
C LYS A 785 27.49 4.71 31.75
N PRO A 786 26.40 4.00 32.11
CA PRO A 786 25.10 4.64 32.28
C PRO A 786 25.19 5.66 33.44
N PRO A 787 24.86 6.95 33.20
CA PRO A 787 24.95 7.98 34.23
C PRO A 787 23.88 7.78 35.30
N SER A 788 24.16 8.23 36.52
CA SER A 788 23.12 8.42 37.54
C SER A 788 22.16 9.55 37.10
N HIS A 789 20.99 9.65 37.75
CA HIS A 789 20.05 10.74 37.49
C HIS A 789 20.71 12.13 37.65
N GLU A 790 21.45 12.35 38.74
CA GLU A 790 22.17 13.61 38.99
C GLU A 790 23.28 13.88 37.97
N GLU A 791 24.03 12.86 37.57
CA GLU A 791 25.06 12.98 36.52
C GLU A 791 24.42 13.35 35.18
N ALA A 792 23.29 12.72 34.82
CA ALA A 792 22.58 13.00 33.59
C ALA A 792 22.05 14.44 33.56
N VAL A 793 21.45 14.94 34.66
CA VAL A 793 20.97 16.33 34.75
C VAL A 793 22.14 17.32 34.63
N ARG A 794 23.29 17.04 35.28
CA ARG A 794 24.49 17.87 35.17
C ARG A 794 25.02 17.94 33.74
N GLU A 795 25.09 16.80 33.05
CA GLU A 795 25.49 16.75 31.64
C GLU A 795 24.49 17.51 30.74
N MET A 796 23.19 17.40 31.01
CA MET A 796 22.14 18.12 30.27
C MET A 796 22.23 19.65 30.43
N MET A 797 22.64 20.14 31.61
CA MET A 797 22.90 21.58 31.85
C MET A 797 24.08 22.12 31.03
N GLN A 798 24.97 21.26 30.54
CA GLN A 798 26.08 21.65 29.66
C GLN A 798 25.78 21.36 28.18
N ASP A 799 24.56 20.91 27.86
CA ASP A 799 24.23 20.51 26.50
C ASP A 799 24.19 21.71 25.53
N ARG A 800 24.54 21.42 24.28
CA ARG A 800 24.51 22.40 23.19
C ARG A 800 23.09 22.89 22.88
N SER A 801 22.06 22.11 23.19
CA SER A 801 20.66 22.49 23.00
C SER A 801 20.19 23.40 24.14
N GLU A 802 19.93 24.66 23.82
CA GLU A 802 19.39 25.65 24.77
C GLU A 802 18.12 25.16 25.49
N VAL A 803 17.27 24.41 24.79
CA VAL A 803 16.04 23.82 25.35
C VAL A 803 16.37 22.76 26.42
N ILE A 804 17.32 21.86 26.17
CA ILE A 804 17.68 20.82 27.15
C ILE A 804 18.33 21.50 28.35
N ARG A 805 19.28 22.40 28.08
CA ARG A 805 20.01 23.14 29.11
C ARG A 805 19.08 23.97 30.01
N GLY A 806 18.12 24.68 29.42
CA GLY A 806 17.18 25.51 30.17
C GLY A 806 16.26 24.70 31.07
N ILE A 807 15.67 23.61 30.54
CA ILE A 807 14.78 22.75 31.34
C ILE A 807 15.59 22.01 32.41
N ALA A 808 16.79 21.51 32.09
CA ALA A 808 17.64 20.81 33.04
C ALA A 808 18.13 21.71 34.19
N ALA A 809 18.42 22.98 33.91
CA ALA A 809 18.80 23.95 34.94
C ALA A 809 17.63 24.27 35.89
N HIS A 810 16.40 24.37 35.36
CA HIS A 810 15.21 24.57 36.17
C HIS A 810 14.90 23.32 37.02
N HIS A 811 15.01 22.12 36.42
CA HIS A 811 14.83 20.85 37.12
C HIS A 811 15.86 20.65 38.24
N ALA A 812 17.13 21.00 38.01
CA ALA A 812 18.17 20.92 39.03
C ALA A 812 17.89 21.86 40.22
N ALA A 813 17.34 23.05 39.95
CA ALA A 813 16.91 23.98 40.98
C ALA A 813 15.71 23.43 41.78
N GLU A 814 14.73 22.83 41.10
CA GLU A 814 13.55 22.20 41.72
C GLU A 814 13.93 21.07 42.70
N LEU A 815 14.92 20.26 42.34
CA LEU A 815 15.39 19.13 43.15
C LEU A 815 16.31 19.53 44.32
N GLY A 816 16.58 20.82 44.52
CA GLY A 816 17.46 21.28 45.59
C GLY A 816 18.92 20.83 45.41
N LEU A 817 19.34 20.51 44.19
CA LEU A 817 20.74 20.20 43.83
C LEU A 817 21.64 21.47 43.85
N GLY A 818 21.24 22.48 44.64
CA GLY A 818 21.63 23.89 44.57
C GLY A 818 23.05 24.23 44.99
N THR A 819 23.88 23.27 45.41
CA THR A 819 25.33 23.48 45.54
C THR A 819 26.08 23.35 44.21
N MET A 820 25.38 23.10 43.10
CA MET A 820 25.99 22.91 41.77
C MET A 820 25.88 24.13 40.82
N LEU A 821 25.41 25.29 41.30
CA LEU A 821 25.27 26.52 40.49
C LEU A 821 26.53 27.42 40.47
N ASP A 822 27.47 27.24 41.40
CA ASP A 822 28.68 28.11 41.51
C ASP A 822 29.67 27.99 40.34
N THR A 823 29.52 27.00 39.45
CA THR A 823 30.38 26.86 38.26
C THR A 823 29.74 27.32 36.95
N ALA A 824 28.44 27.67 36.94
CA ALA A 824 27.76 28.15 35.73
C ALA A 824 27.80 29.67 35.59
N GLN A 825 28.00 30.41 36.69
CA GLN A 825 28.04 31.88 36.67
C GLN A 825 29.39 32.46 36.20
N GLU A 826 30.47 31.68 36.19
CA GLU A 826 31.76 32.13 35.62
C GLU A 826 31.81 32.08 34.08
N THR A 827 30.90 31.34 33.41
CA THR A 827 30.92 31.26 31.94
C THR A 827 30.03 32.29 31.24
N GLN A 828 29.28 33.10 31.99
CA GLN A 828 28.42 34.15 31.42
C GLN A 828 29.11 35.52 31.28
N ASN A 829 30.34 35.66 31.78
CA ASN A 829 31.16 36.87 31.63
C ASN A 829 32.25 36.77 30.55
N LEU A 830 32.27 35.71 29.74
CA LEU A 830 33.24 35.51 28.64
C LEU A 830 32.60 34.84 27.40
N VAL A 831 31.54 35.43 26.82
CA VAL A 831 31.19 35.32 25.38
C VAL A 831 30.56 36.61 24.91
#